data_AF-A0A251WLP5-F1
#
_entry.id   AF-A0A251WLP5-F1
#
_cell.length_a   1.000
_cell.length_b   1.000
_cell.length_c   1.000
_cell.angle_alpha   90.00
_cell.angle_beta   90.00
_cell.angle_gamma   90.00
#
_symmetry.space_group_name_H-M   'P 1'
#
loop_
_entity.id
_entity.type
_entity.pdbx_description
1 polymer ?
#
loop_
_entity_poly.entity_id
_entity_poly.type
_entity_poly.pdbx_seq_one_letter_code
_entity_poly.pdbx_strand_id
1 'polypeptide(L)'
;MFVASTLLLAHAARRVFYLCLFLTAFCTSAIAAITVKVVDHVSNVGLVSLEVQAYERLADGSEALRGKATTDAEGKSRFDLDGLGSGRQYVFKVQPFGAWVTSDPVAEGVWKEFRVGKFQVQVIDGRTGVGKAEQDLVIRHWKADGNHAWLYAGRTDAAGWLKADPPSIGSAPYVVTAQSPTDGLVKVSEGYVGKGPHRFVLGNEAVVARLVDGVSGQGLASKSVELWEVLANGTQVLRLKRTTGTTGTVSFDVDGLGGGRRYVLKSQPYMQQIESGVIEASGERVLRAGQLQIQVLEGRGGTAYAWRDVTLMEANPDGSLSWLQNYKTDGEGRLKLDPQGLGSRKLFLRAVSLLDGSRKDSQIFAGAGAYEFRVGGAGLTVKVVDHVSNVGLASLEVQAYERLADGSEALRGKATTDAEGKSRFDLDGLGSGRQYVFKVQPFGAWVTSDPVAEGVWKEFRVGTLAVRITDVSTAAGLAETSVVAYEKRPDGSLRSEIQVKADGAGQLKLDLPGLGKGTEYILLAKNPFADGKDYFSQIVSAPGVFSFLIKNGKSEEPDLSPPTLLIYSPDSLAKVASGGLVINGTADDDGLVKEVWLELTLPSGAVFKKMAAWRSESKTWHVHTGRLDGVPGVVRAVLRAIDNSYNEAVAELNLELILDIAPPVISSVSHSNGDLVPHGGFTVSGVLSDETIGGSIRATISGGGLVSALIRDVEVSQKSGRWSILIAPEEHFSSPIFLTIDAADGAGNKSVKNLVLNPSDVFHQTWHGLKRTTFGVNQEDYRIALGMGISDFLSVQLSPGGVDDAGYAEKAQFLPQGTHLGTPLTQRMIFTKRQLQEVMTWFWDNHFSTYYHAHGSSVFEYAENEGFRKHSLGNFRSLLGVSARSPAMLYTLDTRSNVKSRPNENYARELLELHALGVDGGYSQQDVKEVARAFTGWTVVDGGFSFRLADHDVGMKSVLGHSMPADRGVEDGEAVLDMVSVHPSTARFICRKLINMFVSDIPVESLALRCAAVFLANSQSADQIAQVVGTILSSSEFMGREYRNKKIKGPIEFVVGAVRNLNGDLAGDDVPIEIQR
;
A
#
# COMPACT_ATOMS: atom_id res chain seq x y z
N MET A 1 9.29 -77.87 -87.76
CA MET A 1 10.56 -78.01 -88.51
C MET A 1 11.71 -77.83 -87.52
N PHE A 2 12.61 -78.83 -87.38
CA PHE A 2 14.03 -78.79 -87.82
C PHE A 2 14.86 -77.69 -87.11
N VAL A 3 15.91 -77.91 -86.28
CA VAL A 3 16.75 -79.07 -85.81
C VAL A 3 17.25 -78.69 -84.35
N ALA A 4 17.64 -79.50 -83.33
CA ALA A 4 18.47 -80.71 -83.12
C ALA A 4 19.99 -80.53 -83.44
N SER A 5 21.01 -81.04 -82.72
CA SER A 5 21.18 -81.87 -81.48
C SER A 5 22.55 -81.53 -80.82
N THR A 6 22.97 -81.82 -79.57
CA THR A 6 22.59 -82.75 -78.45
C THR A 6 23.43 -84.06 -78.34
N LEU A 7 24.51 -84.06 -77.52
CA LEU A 7 25.36 -85.21 -77.06
C LEU A 7 26.19 -84.76 -75.80
N LEU A 8 25.93 -85.18 -74.55
CA LEU A 8 26.25 -86.44 -73.82
C LEU A 8 27.78 -86.75 -73.69
N LEU A 9 28.38 -86.85 -72.48
CA LEU A 9 28.29 -87.88 -71.39
C LEU A 9 28.80 -89.28 -71.80
N ALA A 10 29.46 -90.11 -70.97
CA ALA A 10 30.16 -90.01 -69.67
C ALA A 10 30.82 -91.40 -69.35
N HIS A 11 31.70 -91.53 -68.34
CA HIS A 11 32.13 -92.74 -67.54
C HIS A 11 33.35 -92.30 -66.68
N ALA A 12 33.57 -92.50 -65.37
CA ALA A 12 33.08 -93.36 -64.27
C ALA A 12 33.52 -94.85 -64.27
N ALA A 13 34.02 -95.47 -63.17
CA ALA A 13 34.54 -94.93 -61.88
C ALA A 13 35.24 -96.00 -60.98
N ARG A 14 36.28 -95.61 -60.19
CA ARG A 14 36.75 -96.22 -58.90
C ARG A 14 37.36 -97.65 -58.94
N ARG A 15 38.12 -98.22 -57.98
CA ARG A 15 38.80 -97.86 -56.68
C ARG A 15 39.97 -98.90 -56.50
N VAL A 16 40.98 -98.86 -55.60
CA VAL A 16 41.09 -98.85 -54.11
C VAL A 16 42.59 -98.51 -53.79
N PHE A 17 42.96 -97.50 -52.97
CA PHE A 17 43.52 -97.56 -51.58
C PHE A 17 44.53 -98.71 -51.25
N TYR A 18 45.53 -98.66 -50.36
CA TYR A 18 45.98 -97.73 -49.28
C TYR A 18 47.47 -98.08 -48.87
N LEU A 19 48.25 -97.60 -47.87
CA LEU A 19 48.26 -96.59 -46.77
C LEU A 19 49.73 -96.44 -46.21
N CYS A 20 50.08 -95.32 -45.52
CA CYS A 20 51.27 -95.12 -44.62
C CYS A 20 52.70 -95.06 -45.24
N LEU A 21 53.68 -94.28 -44.72
CA LEU A 21 53.72 -93.34 -43.58
C LEU A 21 54.80 -92.23 -43.76
N PHE A 22 54.41 -90.94 -43.65
CA PHE A 22 55.25 -89.75 -43.30
C PHE A 22 56.55 -89.46 -44.09
N LEU A 23 57.38 -88.44 -43.81
CA LEU A 23 57.14 -86.97 -43.71
C LEU A 23 57.89 -86.29 -44.90
N THR A 24 58.02 -84.99 -45.20
CA THR A 24 57.55 -83.62 -44.78
C THR A 24 57.83 -82.70 -46.01
N ALA A 25 57.43 -81.44 -46.19
CA ALA A 25 56.60 -80.45 -45.47
C ALA A 25 55.97 -79.49 -46.50
N PHE A 26 55.17 -78.50 -46.08
CA PHE A 26 54.65 -77.40 -46.92
C PHE A 26 54.48 -76.13 -46.08
N CYS A 27 54.72 -74.94 -46.67
CA CYS A 27 54.02 -73.71 -46.27
C CYS A 27 54.12 -72.64 -47.38
N THR A 28 53.02 -72.42 -48.10
CA THR A 28 52.80 -71.19 -48.89
C THR A 28 51.79 -70.34 -48.16
N SER A 29 52.17 -69.13 -47.73
CA SER A 29 51.27 -68.17 -47.09
C SER A 29 50.22 -67.66 -48.07
N ALA A 30 49.06 -68.31 -48.09
CA ALA A 30 47.90 -67.83 -48.83
C ALA A 30 47.37 -66.56 -48.16
N ILE A 31 47.49 -65.41 -48.83
CA ILE A 31 46.95 -64.15 -48.34
C ILE A 31 45.43 -64.25 -48.32
N ALA A 32 44.84 -64.16 -47.12
CA ALA A 32 43.40 -64.27 -46.94
C ALA A 32 42.70 -62.98 -47.39
N ALA A 33 42.17 -63.02 -48.62
CA ALA A 33 41.34 -61.97 -49.18
C ALA A 33 39.98 -61.91 -48.46
N ILE A 34 39.60 -60.73 -47.96
CA ILE A 34 38.29 -60.45 -47.38
C ILE A 34 37.55 -59.39 -48.19
N THR A 35 36.28 -59.65 -48.47
CA THR A 35 35.36 -58.66 -49.05
C THR A 35 34.46 -58.10 -47.96
N VAL A 36 34.51 -56.79 -47.77
CA VAL A 36 33.65 -56.04 -46.83
C VAL A 36 32.52 -55.41 -47.63
N LYS A 37 31.27 -55.73 -47.32
CA LYS A 37 30.10 -55.05 -47.90
C LYS A 37 29.50 -54.07 -46.90
N VAL A 38 29.60 -52.78 -47.18
CA VAL A 38 28.96 -51.73 -46.39
C VAL A 38 27.51 -51.59 -46.85
N VAL A 39 26.57 -51.75 -45.92
CA VAL A 39 25.13 -51.65 -46.21
C VAL A 39 24.41 -50.73 -45.23
N ASP A 40 23.39 -50.05 -45.73
CA ASP A 40 22.40 -49.36 -44.89
C ASP A 40 21.64 -50.39 -44.02
N HIS A 41 21.54 -50.12 -42.72
CA HIS A 41 20.98 -51.05 -41.74
C HIS A 41 19.51 -51.42 -42.02
N VAL A 42 18.72 -50.48 -42.55
CA VAL A 42 17.27 -50.60 -42.75
C VAL A 42 16.94 -51.03 -44.17
N SER A 43 17.52 -50.37 -45.18
CA SER A 43 17.19 -50.66 -46.58
C SER A 43 17.97 -51.85 -47.18
N ASN A 44 19.04 -52.30 -46.53
CA ASN A 44 19.98 -53.33 -47.00
C ASN A 44 20.73 -52.97 -48.31
N VAL A 45 20.57 -51.73 -48.80
CA VAL A 45 21.24 -51.22 -49.99
C VAL A 45 22.74 -51.07 -49.71
N GLY A 46 23.57 -51.48 -50.68
CA GLY A 46 25.02 -51.28 -50.63
C GLY A 46 25.37 -49.80 -50.77
N LEU A 47 26.21 -49.27 -49.87
CA LEU A 47 26.64 -47.88 -49.93
C LEU A 47 27.88 -47.76 -50.81
N VAL A 48 27.69 -47.16 -51.99
CA VAL A 48 28.70 -47.01 -53.04
C VAL A 48 29.66 -45.83 -52.76
N SER A 49 30.86 -45.86 -53.35
CA SER A 49 31.84 -44.76 -53.33
C SER A 49 32.33 -44.32 -51.93
N LEU A 50 32.17 -45.14 -50.89
CA LEU A 50 32.70 -44.87 -49.55
C LEU A 50 34.12 -45.41 -49.40
N GLU A 51 35.02 -44.62 -48.83
CA GLU A 51 36.34 -45.12 -48.41
C GLU A 51 36.19 -45.99 -47.16
N VAL A 52 36.50 -47.29 -47.28
CA VAL A 52 36.64 -48.20 -46.15
C VAL A 52 38.12 -48.33 -45.81
N GLN A 53 38.44 -48.18 -44.53
CA GLN A 53 39.79 -48.29 -43.98
C GLN A 53 39.92 -49.56 -43.14
N ALA A 54 40.90 -50.41 -43.43
CA ALA A 54 41.18 -51.63 -42.68
C ALA A 54 42.32 -51.38 -41.69
N TYR A 55 42.05 -51.57 -40.40
CA TYR A 55 43.02 -51.45 -39.31
C TYR A 55 43.30 -52.82 -38.68
N GLU A 56 44.57 -53.16 -38.50
CA GLU A 56 44.98 -54.26 -37.62
C GLU A 56 44.91 -53.79 -36.17
N ARG A 57 44.33 -54.60 -35.29
CA ARG A 57 44.33 -54.36 -33.85
C ARG A 57 45.51 -55.09 -33.20
N LEU A 58 46.42 -54.33 -32.62
CA LEU A 58 47.65 -54.82 -32.01
C LEU A 58 47.41 -55.30 -30.57
N ALA A 59 48.39 -56.04 -30.02
CA ALA A 59 48.28 -56.68 -28.70
C ALA A 59 48.23 -55.70 -27.52
N ASP A 60 48.64 -54.44 -27.73
CA ASP A 60 48.49 -53.33 -26.77
C ASP A 60 47.09 -52.67 -26.84
N GLY A 61 46.23 -53.13 -27.74
CA GLY A 61 44.90 -52.58 -28.00
C GLY A 61 44.85 -51.42 -29.00
N SER A 62 46.01 -50.96 -29.49
CA SER A 62 46.09 -49.91 -30.51
C SER A 62 45.67 -50.42 -31.90
N GLU A 63 45.35 -49.49 -32.81
CA GLU A 63 44.82 -49.80 -34.13
C GLU A 63 45.70 -49.17 -35.22
N ALA A 64 46.34 -49.99 -36.04
CA ALA A 64 47.28 -49.56 -37.08
C ALA A 64 46.69 -49.80 -38.47
N LEU A 65 46.67 -48.75 -39.32
CA LEU A 65 46.13 -48.84 -40.68
C LEU A 65 46.93 -49.86 -41.51
N ARG A 66 46.23 -50.68 -42.31
CA ARG A 66 46.80 -51.70 -43.21
C ARG A 66 46.28 -51.63 -44.64
N GLY A 67 45.11 -51.02 -44.87
CA GLY A 67 44.59 -50.85 -46.22
C GLY A 67 43.48 -49.82 -46.32
N LYS A 68 43.25 -49.33 -47.53
CA LYS A 68 42.12 -48.48 -47.91
C LYS A 68 41.53 -49.01 -49.22
N ALA A 69 40.21 -49.12 -49.31
CA ALA A 69 39.51 -49.48 -50.53
C ALA A 69 38.14 -48.81 -50.58
N THR A 70 37.78 -48.28 -51.75
CA THR A 70 36.48 -47.65 -52.00
C THR A 70 35.43 -48.71 -52.34
N THR A 71 34.18 -48.51 -51.92
CA THR A 71 33.09 -49.45 -52.24
C THR A 71 32.60 -49.36 -53.69
N ASP A 72 32.37 -50.53 -54.29
CA ASP A 72 31.82 -50.73 -55.64
C ASP A 72 30.30 -50.43 -55.72
N ALA A 73 29.70 -50.67 -56.89
CA ALA A 73 28.27 -50.44 -57.16
C ALA A 73 27.33 -51.31 -56.31
N GLU A 74 27.81 -52.43 -55.74
CA GLU A 74 27.05 -53.25 -54.79
C GLU A 74 27.40 -52.95 -53.32
N GLY A 75 28.21 -51.91 -53.07
CA GLY A 75 28.66 -51.50 -51.74
C GLY A 75 29.82 -52.34 -51.17
N LYS A 76 30.57 -53.06 -52.00
CA LYS A 76 31.67 -53.95 -51.57
C LYS A 76 33.04 -53.32 -51.78
N SER A 77 33.96 -53.57 -50.86
CA SER A 77 35.38 -53.26 -50.99
C SER A 77 36.20 -54.49 -50.60
N ARG A 78 37.24 -54.82 -51.37
CA ARG A 78 38.11 -55.99 -51.11
C ARG A 78 39.44 -55.56 -50.50
N PHE A 79 39.91 -56.32 -49.52
CA PHE A 79 41.21 -56.18 -48.89
C PHE A 79 41.93 -57.53 -48.88
N ASP A 80 43.21 -57.53 -49.23
CA ASP A 80 44.09 -58.69 -49.08
C ASP A 80 44.96 -58.43 -47.83
N LEU A 81 44.65 -59.09 -46.71
CA LEU A 81 45.17 -58.73 -45.37
C LEU A 81 46.08 -59.82 -44.77
N ASP A 82 47.26 -59.42 -44.32
CA ASP A 82 48.30 -60.34 -43.83
C ASP A 82 47.96 -60.96 -42.47
N GLY A 83 48.01 -62.28 -42.36
CA GLY A 83 47.72 -63.03 -41.13
C GLY A 83 46.25 -63.05 -40.69
N LEU A 84 45.31 -62.57 -41.51
CA LEU A 84 43.88 -62.85 -41.33
C LEU A 84 43.63 -64.36 -41.45
N GLY A 85 42.88 -64.94 -40.51
CA GLY A 85 42.76 -66.39 -40.33
C GLY A 85 43.96 -67.05 -39.63
N SER A 86 44.96 -66.27 -39.19
CA SER A 86 46.13 -66.71 -38.42
C SER A 86 46.26 -66.00 -37.07
N GLY A 87 45.13 -65.57 -36.48
CA GLY A 87 45.05 -65.01 -35.13
C GLY A 87 45.14 -63.48 -35.01
N ARG A 88 45.48 -62.76 -36.08
CA ARG A 88 45.38 -61.29 -36.11
C ARG A 88 43.92 -60.83 -36.20
N GLN A 89 43.59 -59.72 -35.55
CA GLN A 89 42.26 -59.11 -35.62
C GLN A 89 42.27 -57.83 -36.44
N TYR A 90 41.24 -57.66 -37.27
CA TYR A 90 41.03 -56.49 -38.11
C TYR A 90 39.70 -55.80 -37.80
N VAL A 91 39.70 -54.47 -37.76
CA VAL A 91 38.48 -53.65 -37.72
C VAL A 91 38.40 -52.77 -38.96
N PHE A 92 37.19 -52.60 -39.49
CA PHE A 92 36.94 -51.76 -40.65
C PHE A 92 36.28 -50.46 -40.22
N LYS A 93 36.76 -49.33 -40.74
CA LYS A 93 36.21 -48.00 -40.47
C LYS A 93 35.70 -47.36 -41.74
N VAL A 94 34.57 -46.67 -41.65
CA VAL A 94 33.92 -45.97 -42.78
C VAL A 94 33.19 -44.73 -42.25
N GLN A 95 33.06 -43.69 -43.06
CA GLN A 95 32.40 -42.42 -42.69
C GLN A 95 31.14 -42.18 -43.57
N PRO A 96 30.05 -42.97 -43.39
CA PRO A 96 28.93 -43.01 -44.33
C PRO A 96 27.98 -41.80 -44.18
N PHE A 97 27.86 -41.27 -42.97
CA PHE A 97 26.92 -40.20 -42.61
C PHE A 97 27.63 -39.14 -41.76
N GLY A 98 28.77 -38.64 -42.25
CA GLY A 98 29.56 -37.59 -41.59
C GLY A 98 30.35 -38.01 -40.34
N ALA A 99 29.95 -39.06 -39.63
CA ALA A 99 30.68 -39.63 -38.50
C ALA A 99 31.38 -40.96 -38.85
N TRP A 100 32.56 -41.20 -38.26
CA TRP A 100 33.28 -42.47 -38.40
C TRP A 100 32.59 -43.59 -37.62
N VAL A 101 32.39 -44.72 -38.28
CA VAL A 101 31.80 -45.94 -37.71
C VAL A 101 32.85 -47.05 -37.81
N THR A 102 33.01 -47.84 -36.74
CA THR A 102 33.92 -48.99 -36.68
C THR A 102 33.10 -50.30 -36.68
N SER A 103 33.59 -51.33 -37.38
CA SER A 103 33.03 -52.68 -37.35
C SER A 103 33.42 -53.43 -36.08
N ASP A 104 32.70 -54.50 -35.75
CA ASP A 104 33.22 -55.50 -34.82
C ASP A 104 34.51 -56.13 -35.39
N PRO A 105 35.47 -56.56 -34.55
CA PRO A 105 36.70 -57.22 -35.01
C PRO A 105 36.42 -58.49 -35.83
N VAL A 106 37.30 -58.73 -36.79
CA VAL A 106 37.29 -59.91 -37.67
C VAL A 106 38.65 -60.59 -37.57
N ALA A 107 38.66 -61.85 -37.12
CA ALA A 107 39.89 -62.65 -37.01
C ALA A 107 40.07 -63.65 -38.18
N GLU A 108 38.98 -63.98 -38.85
CA GLU A 108 38.91 -65.01 -39.90
C GLU A 108 37.71 -64.75 -40.84
N GLY A 109 37.71 -65.40 -42.01
CA GLY A 109 36.62 -65.36 -42.99
C GLY A 109 36.90 -64.47 -44.22
N VAL A 110 36.28 -64.84 -45.35
CA VAL A 110 36.43 -64.16 -46.66
C VAL A 110 35.39 -63.07 -46.92
N TRP A 111 34.42 -62.89 -46.01
CA TRP A 111 33.30 -61.98 -46.17
C TRP A 111 32.88 -61.34 -44.83
N LYS A 112 32.68 -60.02 -44.80
CA LYS A 112 32.08 -59.28 -43.67
C LYS A 112 31.02 -58.33 -44.20
N GLU A 113 29.78 -58.50 -43.76
CA GLU A 113 28.78 -57.43 -43.89
C GLU A 113 29.00 -56.40 -42.78
N PHE A 114 29.05 -55.12 -43.14
CA PHE A 114 29.23 -53.99 -42.23
C PHE A 114 28.00 -53.09 -42.32
N ARG A 115 27.06 -53.29 -41.38
CA ARG A 115 25.83 -52.49 -41.30
C ARG A 115 26.10 -51.14 -40.63
N VAL A 116 25.68 -50.07 -41.31
CA VAL A 116 25.79 -48.67 -40.84
C VAL A 116 24.45 -47.95 -41.01
N GLY A 117 24.28 -46.80 -40.36
CA GLY A 117 22.99 -46.13 -40.21
C GLY A 117 22.05 -46.91 -39.28
N LYS A 118 22.57 -47.48 -38.19
CA LYS A 118 21.79 -48.27 -37.20
C LYS A 118 20.70 -47.43 -36.53
N PHE A 119 20.91 -46.13 -36.38
CA PHE A 119 19.87 -45.17 -35.99
C PHE A 119 19.44 -44.37 -37.22
N GLN A 120 18.16 -44.43 -37.57
CA GLN A 120 17.57 -43.62 -38.63
C GLN A 120 16.32 -42.98 -38.08
N VAL A 121 16.14 -41.68 -38.30
CA VAL A 121 14.95 -40.94 -37.90
C VAL A 121 14.45 -40.14 -39.10
N GLN A 122 13.17 -40.27 -39.42
CA GLN A 122 12.50 -39.38 -40.37
C GLN A 122 11.84 -38.25 -39.58
N VAL A 123 12.24 -37.01 -39.84
CA VAL A 123 11.48 -35.85 -39.41
C VAL A 123 10.31 -35.66 -40.36
N ILE A 124 9.10 -35.63 -39.81
CA ILE A 124 7.86 -35.41 -40.55
C ILE A 124 7.33 -34.02 -40.21
N ASP A 125 6.97 -33.25 -41.23
CA ASP A 125 6.27 -31.99 -41.04
C ASP A 125 4.80 -32.26 -40.65
N GLY A 126 4.44 -31.87 -39.43
CA GLY A 126 3.16 -32.26 -38.79
C GLY A 126 1.90 -31.68 -39.42
N ARG A 127 1.99 -30.78 -40.40
CA ARG A 127 0.83 -30.23 -41.14
C ARG A 127 0.62 -30.92 -42.49
N THR A 128 1.69 -31.42 -43.09
CA THR A 128 1.66 -32.01 -44.44
C THR A 128 1.79 -33.54 -44.43
N GLY A 129 2.34 -34.12 -43.36
CA GLY A 129 2.67 -35.55 -43.29
C GLY A 129 3.88 -35.96 -44.14
N VAL A 130 4.56 -34.99 -44.78
CA VAL A 130 5.70 -35.21 -45.67
C VAL A 130 7.02 -35.12 -44.88
N GLY A 131 8.06 -35.80 -45.37
CA GLY A 131 9.41 -35.68 -44.81
C GLY A 131 9.93 -34.24 -44.86
N LYS A 132 10.40 -33.72 -43.73
CA LYS A 132 10.83 -32.33 -43.58
C LYS A 132 12.32 -32.20 -43.90
N ALA A 133 12.63 -31.83 -45.14
CA ALA A 133 14.00 -31.62 -45.62
C ALA A 133 14.70 -30.41 -44.98
N GLU A 134 16.04 -30.43 -44.99
CA GLU A 134 16.93 -29.37 -44.47
C GLU A 134 16.71 -28.99 -42.99
N GLN A 135 15.96 -29.80 -42.24
CA GLN A 135 15.74 -29.61 -40.81
C GLN A 135 16.98 -30.04 -40.01
N ASP A 136 17.56 -29.11 -39.25
CA ASP A 136 18.59 -29.38 -38.25
C ASP A 136 17.98 -30.06 -37.01
N LEU A 137 18.66 -31.09 -36.50
CA LEU A 137 18.33 -31.77 -35.24
C LEU A 137 19.59 -32.26 -34.51
N VAL A 138 19.44 -32.47 -33.20
CA VAL A 138 20.48 -32.99 -32.30
C VAL A 138 20.03 -34.33 -31.71
N ILE A 139 20.82 -35.38 -31.91
CA ILE A 139 20.70 -36.66 -31.19
C ILE A 139 21.36 -36.49 -29.82
N ARG A 140 20.66 -36.93 -28.78
CA ARG A 140 21.11 -36.89 -27.39
C ARG A 140 21.00 -38.26 -26.74
N HIS A 141 21.97 -38.61 -25.90
CA HIS A 141 21.91 -39.80 -25.05
C HIS A 141 21.05 -39.49 -23.81
N TRP A 142 20.06 -40.33 -23.53
CA TRP A 142 19.19 -40.19 -22.37
C TRP A 142 19.82 -40.93 -21.18
N LYS A 143 20.22 -40.16 -20.16
CA LYS A 143 20.81 -40.67 -18.92
C LYS A 143 19.73 -41.14 -17.92
N ALA A 144 20.13 -42.02 -16.99
CA ALA A 144 19.25 -42.56 -15.94
C ALA A 144 18.75 -41.51 -14.92
N ASP A 145 19.36 -40.31 -14.88
CA ASP A 145 18.92 -39.16 -14.07
C ASP A 145 17.82 -38.32 -14.78
N GLY A 146 17.40 -38.69 -15.99
CA GLY A 146 16.45 -37.94 -16.80
C GLY A 146 17.08 -36.86 -17.69
N ASN A 147 18.40 -36.62 -17.62
CA ASN A 147 19.07 -35.59 -18.41
C ASN A 147 19.47 -36.07 -19.82
N HIS A 148 19.39 -35.16 -20.79
CA HIS A 148 19.71 -35.43 -22.20
C HIS A 148 21.07 -34.82 -22.61
N ALA A 149 22.11 -35.64 -22.63
CA ALA A 149 23.46 -35.22 -23.02
C ALA A 149 23.62 -35.16 -24.55
N TRP A 150 24.24 -34.10 -25.07
CA TRP A 150 24.56 -33.96 -26.49
C TRP A 150 25.44 -35.12 -26.98
N LEU A 151 25.17 -35.63 -28.19
CA LEU A 151 25.94 -36.73 -28.79
C LEU A 151 26.31 -36.49 -30.26
N TYR A 152 25.37 -36.00 -31.06
CA TYR A 152 25.57 -35.75 -32.50
C TYR A 152 24.58 -34.68 -32.97
N ALA A 153 24.97 -33.84 -33.92
CA ALA A 153 24.09 -32.89 -34.60
C ALA A 153 24.16 -33.15 -36.11
N GLY A 154 23.03 -33.05 -36.80
CA GLY A 154 22.96 -33.29 -38.23
C GLY A 154 21.67 -32.76 -38.84
N ARG A 155 21.67 -32.66 -40.17
CA ARG A 155 20.56 -32.16 -40.97
C ARG A 155 19.91 -33.28 -41.76
N THR A 156 18.60 -33.20 -41.93
CA THR A 156 17.81 -34.17 -42.72
C THR A 156 18.00 -34.03 -44.22
N ASP A 157 17.98 -35.16 -44.93
CA ASP A 157 17.97 -35.21 -46.39
C ASP A 157 16.65 -34.72 -47.02
N ALA A 158 16.59 -34.70 -48.35
CA ALA A 158 15.42 -34.27 -49.12
C ALA A 158 14.12 -35.07 -48.85
N ALA A 159 14.21 -36.25 -48.21
CA ALA A 159 13.08 -37.06 -47.80
C ALA A 159 12.84 -37.02 -46.26
N GLY A 160 13.50 -36.10 -45.56
CA GLY A 160 13.37 -35.87 -44.12
C GLY A 160 14.20 -36.82 -43.24
N TRP A 161 15.11 -37.62 -43.78
CA TRP A 161 15.87 -38.59 -42.98
C TRP A 161 17.19 -38.03 -42.45
N LEU A 162 17.48 -38.32 -41.18
CA LEU A 162 18.85 -38.32 -40.64
C LEU A 162 19.24 -39.75 -40.27
N LYS A 163 20.48 -40.13 -40.59
CA LYS A 163 21.06 -41.45 -40.32
C LYS A 163 22.36 -41.32 -39.53
N ALA A 164 22.58 -42.18 -38.54
CA ALA A 164 23.74 -42.18 -37.68
C ALA A 164 24.00 -43.57 -37.05
N ASP A 165 25.16 -43.75 -36.42
CA ASP A 165 25.49 -44.92 -35.60
C ASP A 165 25.93 -44.49 -34.19
N PRO A 166 25.00 -44.01 -33.34
CA PRO A 166 25.33 -43.59 -31.99
C PRO A 166 25.89 -44.78 -31.15
N PRO A 167 26.97 -44.59 -30.37
CA PRO A 167 27.54 -45.65 -29.54
C PRO A 167 26.52 -46.16 -28.53
N SER A 168 26.38 -47.49 -28.42
CA SER A 168 25.39 -48.23 -27.59
C SER A 168 23.95 -48.31 -28.13
N ILE A 169 23.71 -48.05 -29.43
CA ILE A 169 22.38 -48.22 -30.03
C ILE A 169 21.85 -49.67 -29.93
N GLY A 170 20.71 -49.83 -29.26
CA GLY A 170 20.13 -51.13 -28.89
C GLY A 170 20.30 -51.53 -27.42
N SER A 171 21.08 -50.79 -26.61
CA SER A 171 21.22 -51.03 -25.16
C SER A 171 20.97 -49.80 -24.28
N ALA A 172 20.87 -48.59 -24.86
CA ALA A 172 20.48 -47.36 -24.16
C ALA A 172 19.46 -46.55 -24.98
N PRO A 173 18.61 -45.72 -24.34
CA PRO A 173 17.72 -44.78 -25.02
C PRO A 173 18.42 -43.51 -25.53
N TYR A 174 17.98 -43.04 -26.70
CA TYR A 174 18.33 -41.73 -27.27
C TYR A 174 17.05 -40.91 -27.50
N VAL A 175 17.18 -39.60 -27.43
CA VAL A 175 16.15 -38.66 -27.91
C VAL A 175 16.72 -37.79 -29.02
N VAL A 176 15.86 -37.34 -29.93
CA VAL A 176 16.20 -36.25 -30.86
C VAL A 176 15.57 -34.95 -30.39
N THR A 177 16.27 -33.84 -30.61
CA THR A 177 15.79 -32.51 -30.25
C THR A 177 15.96 -31.54 -31.41
N ALA A 178 14.90 -30.86 -31.80
CA ALA A 178 14.90 -29.82 -32.84
C ALA A 178 13.96 -28.67 -32.44
N GLN A 179 14.18 -27.48 -33.00
CA GLN A 179 13.28 -26.34 -32.79
C GLN A 179 12.00 -26.51 -33.61
N SER A 180 10.83 -26.43 -32.97
CA SER A 180 9.55 -26.51 -33.68
C SER A 180 9.23 -25.21 -34.42
N PRO A 181 8.82 -25.25 -35.70
CA PRO A 181 8.34 -24.08 -36.42
C PRO A 181 6.91 -23.65 -36.00
N THR A 182 6.22 -24.43 -35.15
CA THR A 182 4.87 -24.11 -34.66
C THR A 182 4.90 -23.22 -33.41
N ASP A 183 5.97 -23.26 -32.62
CA ASP A 183 6.07 -22.50 -31.36
C ASP A 183 7.47 -21.96 -31.02
N GLY A 184 8.49 -22.23 -31.84
CA GLY A 184 9.85 -21.72 -31.65
C GLY A 184 10.64 -22.40 -30.52
N LEU A 185 10.10 -23.41 -29.83
CA LEU A 185 10.77 -24.09 -28.73
C LEU A 185 11.42 -25.41 -29.17
N VAL A 186 12.40 -25.87 -28.40
CA VAL A 186 13.05 -27.17 -28.64
C VAL A 186 12.11 -28.30 -28.24
N LYS A 187 11.58 -29.00 -29.23
CA LYS A 187 10.81 -30.23 -29.07
C LYS A 187 11.76 -31.41 -28.85
N VAL A 188 11.36 -32.35 -28.00
CA VAL A 188 12.11 -33.58 -27.67
C VAL A 188 11.26 -34.77 -28.09
N SER A 189 11.87 -35.80 -28.68
CA SER A 189 11.19 -37.05 -29.03
C SER A 189 10.90 -37.96 -27.82
N GLU A 190 10.20 -39.06 -28.06
CA GLU A 190 10.25 -40.22 -27.18
C GLU A 190 11.65 -40.89 -27.17
N GLY A 191 11.83 -41.84 -26.26
CA GLY A 191 13.11 -42.53 -26.03
C GLY A 191 13.31 -43.72 -26.96
N TYR A 192 14.07 -43.51 -28.03
CA TYR A 192 14.41 -44.54 -29.00
C TYR A 192 15.53 -45.45 -28.46
N VAL A 193 15.17 -46.65 -27.98
CA VAL A 193 16.14 -47.70 -27.59
C VAL A 193 16.56 -48.56 -28.78
N GLY A 194 15.61 -48.84 -29.69
CA GLY A 194 15.80 -49.72 -30.83
C GLY A 194 16.64 -49.09 -31.96
N LYS A 195 17.15 -49.96 -32.83
CA LYS A 195 17.67 -49.55 -34.14
C LYS A 195 16.50 -49.05 -35.03
N GLY A 196 16.80 -48.18 -35.99
CA GLY A 196 15.78 -47.50 -36.79
C GLY A 196 15.01 -48.42 -37.74
N PRO A 197 13.97 -47.91 -38.44
CA PRO A 197 13.64 -46.49 -38.58
C PRO A 197 12.66 -45.96 -37.51
N HIS A 198 12.93 -44.74 -37.05
CA HIS A 198 12.10 -43.96 -36.12
C HIS A 198 11.42 -42.79 -36.83
N ARG A 199 10.37 -42.21 -36.22
CA ARG A 199 9.68 -41.01 -36.73
C ARG A 199 9.62 -39.93 -35.65
N PHE A 200 9.93 -38.70 -36.04
CA PHE A 200 9.83 -37.52 -35.18
C PHE A 200 8.97 -36.46 -35.89
N VAL A 201 7.76 -36.21 -35.38
CA VAL A 201 6.85 -35.24 -36.00
C VAL A 201 7.15 -33.85 -35.43
N LEU A 202 7.29 -32.85 -36.30
CA LEU A 202 7.71 -31.50 -35.94
C LEU A 202 6.83 -30.47 -36.64
N GLY A 203 6.34 -29.48 -35.91
CA GLY A 203 5.53 -28.40 -36.48
C GLY A 203 4.07 -28.78 -36.74
N ASN A 204 3.47 -29.64 -35.90
CA ASN A 204 2.03 -29.95 -35.94
C ASN A 204 1.17 -28.67 -35.96
N GLU A 205 -0.08 -28.78 -36.40
CA GLU A 205 -1.02 -27.66 -36.25
C GLU A 205 -1.24 -27.35 -34.76
N ALA A 206 -1.16 -26.08 -34.39
CA ALA A 206 -1.10 -25.67 -32.99
C ALA A 206 -2.41 -25.94 -32.24
N VAL A 207 -2.28 -26.40 -30.98
CA VAL A 207 -3.27 -26.09 -29.96
C VAL A 207 -2.91 -24.69 -29.42
N VAL A 208 -3.79 -23.71 -29.57
CA VAL A 208 -3.53 -22.33 -29.11
C VAL A 208 -4.40 -22.05 -27.90
N ALA A 209 -3.77 -21.83 -26.74
CA ALA A 209 -4.47 -21.33 -25.56
C ALA A 209 -4.58 -19.81 -25.64
N ARG A 210 -5.79 -19.27 -25.52
CA ARG A 210 -6.01 -17.83 -25.36
C ARG A 210 -6.62 -17.55 -24.00
N LEU A 211 -5.77 -17.14 -23.06
CA LEU A 211 -6.17 -16.81 -21.70
C LEU A 211 -6.66 -15.36 -21.63
N VAL A 212 -7.89 -15.16 -21.16
CA VAL A 212 -8.51 -13.84 -21.03
C VAL A 212 -9.16 -13.64 -19.67
N ASP A 213 -9.25 -12.39 -19.24
CA ASP A 213 -10.08 -11.98 -18.12
C ASP A 213 -11.56 -12.25 -18.44
N GLY A 214 -12.26 -12.92 -17.53
CA GLY A 214 -13.57 -13.51 -17.78
C GLY A 214 -14.68 -12.49 -18.03
N VAL A 215 -14.55 -11.27 -17.51
CA VAL A 215 -15.55 -10.19 -17.61
C VAL A 215 -15.19 -9.20 -18.72
N SER A 216 -13.95 -8.71 -18.75
CA SER A 216 -13.50 -7.71 -19.74
C SER A 216 -13.07 -8.31 -21.08
N GLY A 217 -12.79 -9.62 -21.15
CA GLY A 217 -12.30 -10.30 -22.35
C GLY A 217 -10.86 -9.95 -22.75
N GLN A 218 -10.14 -9.15 -21.95
CA GLN A 218 -8.76 -8.73 -22.21
C GLN A 218 -7.76 -9.88 -22.04
N GLY A 219 -6.72 -9.87 -22.87
CA GLY A 219 -5.67 -10.90 -22.85
C GLY A 219 -4.84 -10.87 -21.56
N LEU A 220 -4.70 -12.01 -20.88
CA LEU A 220 -3.91 -12.12 -19.66
C LEU A 220 -2.47 -12.51 -19.97
N ALA A 221 -1.62 -11.50 -20.17
CA ALA A 221 -0.19 -11.65 -20.43
C ALA A 221 0.61 -12.16 -19.21
N SER A 222 1.76 -12.78 -19.45
CA SER A 222 2.70 -13.26 -18.42
C SER A 222 2.10 -14.23 -17.40
N LYS A 223 1.05 -14.98 -17.79
CA LYS A 223 0.40 -16.01 -16.97
C LYS A 223 0.76 -17.39 -17.50
N SER A 224 0.88 -18.37 -16.60
CA SER A 224 1.23 -19.73 -17.00
C SER A 224 0.01 -20.51 -17.50
N VAL A 225 0.18 -21.24 -18.60
CA VAL A 225 -0.77 -22.22 -19.11
C VAL A 225 -0.04 -23.56 -19.22
N GLU A 226 -0.69 -24.60 -18.73
CA GLU A 226 -0.23 -25.98 -18.76
C GLU A 226 -1.08 -26.79 -19.74
N LEU A 227 -0.45 -27.70 -20.47
CA LEU A 227 -1.11 -28.66 -21.34
C LEU A 227 -0.84 -30.07 -20.81
N TRP A 228 -1.91 -30.74 -20.41
CA TRP A 228 -1.92 -32.08 -19.84
C TRP A 228 -2.53 -33.06 -20.84
N GLU A 229 -1.95 -34.25 -20.99
CA GLU A 229 -2.52 -35.36 -21.75
C GLU A 229 -3.49 -36.17 -20.88
N VAL A 230 -4.67 -36.50 -21.42
CA VAL A 230 -5.68 -37.35 -20.77
C VAL A 230 -5.55 -38.78 -21.30
N LEU A 231 -4.90 -39.65 -20.51
CA LEU A 231 -4.65 -41.04 -20.85
C LEU A 231 -5.97 -41.86 -20.95
N ALA A 232 -5.88 -43.08 -21.49
CA ALA A 232 -7.03 -43.96 -21.69
C ALA A 232 -7.74 -44.35 -20.38
N ASN A 233 -7.00 -44.42 -19.27
CA ASN A 233 -7.52 -44.67 -17.92
C ASN A 233 -8.04 -43.40 -17.20
N GLY A 234 -8.09 -42.25 -17.89
CA GLY A 234 -8.49 -40.97 -17.32
C GLY A 234 -7.42 -40.22 -16.52
N THR A 235 -6.25 -40.82 -16.26
CA THR A 235 -5.14 -40.12 -15.59
C THR A 235 -4.63 -38.98 -16.49
N GLN A 236 -4.47 -37.80 -15.91
CA GLN A 236 -3.89 -36.65 -16.60
C GLN A 236 -2.39 -36.55 -16.32
N VAL A 237 -1.58 -36.29 -17.36
CA VAL A 237 -0.12 -36.14 -17.25
C VAL A 237 0.34 -34.84 -17.90
N LEU A 238 1.00 -33.97 -17.14
CA LEU A 238 1.58 -32.72 -17.65
C LEU A 238 2.58 -33.02 -18.77
N ARG A 239 2.41 -32.40 -19.94
CA ARG A 239 3.34 -32.53 -21.08
C ARG A 239 4.10 -31.26 -21.36
N LEU A 240 3.44 -30.09 -21.28
CA LEU A 240 4.06 -28.80 -21.58
C LEU A 240 3.53 -27.74 -20.60
N LYS A 241 4.41 -26.85 -20.12
CA LYS A 241 4.06 -25.66 -19.33
C LYS A 241 4.69 -24.44 -19.98
N ARG A 242 3.90 -23.39 -20.22
CA ARG A 242 4.30 -22.19 -20.97
C ARG A 242 3.72 -20.94 -20.34
N THR A 243 4.07 -19.78 -20.90
CA THR A 243 3.63 -18.46 -20.45
C THR A 243 3.01 -17.69 -21.62
N THR A 244 1.94 -16.95 -21.35
CA THR A 244 1.20 -16.17 -22.35
C THR A 244 1.93 -14.91 -22.81
N GLY A 245 1.84 -14.62 -24.11
CA GLY A 245 2.28 -13.34 -24.68
C GLY A 245 1.37 -12.16 -24.31
N THR A 246 1.69 -10.96 -24.80
CA THR A 246 0.96 -9.70 -24.51
C THR A 246 -0.55 -9.75 -24.80
N THR A 247 -0.96 -10.55 -25.78
CA THR A 247 -2.35 -10.80 -26.19
C THR A 247 -3.07 -11.88 -25.37
N GLY A 248 -2.42 -12.46 -24.35
CA GLY A 248 -2.95 -13.61 -23.60
C GLY A 248 -2.85 -14.96 -24.34
N THR A 249 -2.26 -14.99 -25.54
CA THR A 249 -2.15 -16.21 -26.37
C THR A 249 -0.84 -16.96 -26.14
N VAL A 250 -0.88 -18.30 -26.24
CA VAL A 250 0.30 -19.17 -26.34
C VAL A 250 -0.01 -20.46 -27.11
N SER A 251 0.85 -20.81 -28.06
CA SER A 251 0.74 -22.04 -28.88
C SER A 251 1.40 -23.24 -28.22
N PHE A 252 0.99 -24.46 -28.62
CA PHE A 252 1.60 -25.74 -28.26
C PHE A 252 1.69 -26.66 -29.49
N ASP A 253 2.91 -27.10 -29.87
CA ASP A 253 3.13 -28.24 -30.76
C ASP A 253 2.94 -29.56 -29.97
N VAL A 254 2.00 -30.40 -30.41
CA VAL A 254 1.55 -31.61 -29.70
C VAL A 254 1.28 -32.76 -30.67
N ASP A 255 1.61 -33.99 -30.28
CA ASP A 255 1.62 -35.16 -31.16
C ASP A 255 0.42 -36.08 -30.97
N GLY A 256 -0.13 -36.63 -32.07
CA GLY A 256 -1.20 -37.62 -32.02
C GLY A 256 -2.60 -37.06 -31.73
N LEU A 257 -2.76 -35.73 -31.76
CA LEU A 257 -4.06 -35.07 -31.92
C LEU A 257 -4.77 -35.62 -33.17
N GLY A 258 -6.08 -35.83 -33.13
CA GLY A 258 -6.82 -36.57 -34.16
C GLY A 258 -6.51 -38.08 -34.26
N GLY A 259 -5.34 -38.53 -33.75
CA GLY A 259 -4.92 -39.93 -33.67
C GLY A 259 -5.30 -40.63 -32.36
N GLY A 260 -6.31 -40.12 -31.64
CA GLY A 260 -6.81 -40.70 -30.39
C GLY A 260 -6.12 -40.23 -29.11
N ARG A 261 -5.08 -39.38 -29.18
CA ARG A 261 -4.55 -38.69 -28.00
C ARG A 261 -5.38 -37.44 -27.71
N ARG A 262 -5.61 -37.21 -26.42
CA ARG A 262 -6.55 -36.20 -25.90
C ARG A 262 -5.84 -35.32 -24.89
N TYR A 263 -6.16 -34.02 -24.88
CA TYR A 263 -5.48 -33.05 -24.02
C TYR A 263 -6.45 -32.14 -23.29
N VAL A 264 -5.99 -31.48 -22.23
CA VAL A 264 -6.66 -30.36 -21.58
C VAL A 264 -5.66 -29.25 -21.31
N LEU A 265 -6.11 -28.00 -21.42
CA LEU A 265 -5.35 -26.83 -20.99
C LEU A 265 -5.78 -26.43 -19.58
N LYS A 266 -4.82 -26.10 -18.71
CA LYS A 266 -5.07 -25.59 -17.36
C LYS A 266 -4.36 -24.27 -17.13
N SER A 267 -4.96 -23.39 -16.33
CA SER A 267 -4.31 -22.16 -15.85
C SER A 267 -4.90 -21.73 -14.52
N GLN A 268 -4.09 -21.08 -13.69
CA GLN A 268 -4.52 -20.45 -12.43
C GLN A 268 -3.92 -19.04 -12.36
N PRO A 269 -4.48 -18.06 -13.10
CA PRO A 269 -3.98 -16.69 -13.09
C PRO A 269 -4.49 -15.87 -11.89
N TYR A 270 -5.51 -16.38 -11.21
CA TYR A 270 -6.20 -15.84 -10.03
C TYR A 270 -6.42 -16.97 -8.99
N MET A 271 -7.48 -16.92 -8.19
CA MET A 271 -7.65 -17.77 -7.00
C MET A 271 -7.98 -19.25 -7.32
N GLN A 272 -8.64 -19.54 -8.45
CA GLN A 272 -9.02 -20.90 -8.84
C GLN A 272 -8.30 -21.34 -10.13
N GLN A 273 -8.04 -22.65 -10.24
CA GLN A 273 -7.59 -23.25 -11.50
C GLN A 273 -8.79 -23.43 -12.43
N ILE A 274 -8.66 -22.95 -13.67
CA ILE A 274 -9.57 -23.25 -14.78
C ILE A 274 -8.97 -24.32 -15.69
N GLU A 275 -9.85 -25.10 -16.31
CA GLU A 275 -9.52 -26.20 -17.22
C GLU A 275 -10.39 -26.11 -18.48
N SER A 276 -9.82 -26.42 -19.64
CA SER A 276 -10.57 -26.49 -20.89
C SER A 276 -11.42 -27.76 -20.97
N GLY A 277 -12.42 -27.77 -21.85
CA GLY A 277 -12.94 -29.04 -22.38
C GLY A 277 -11.82 -29.86 -23.04
N VAL A 278 -12.06 -31.16 -23.24
CA VAL A 278 -11.09 -32.07 -23.86
C VAL A 278 -10.79 -31.63 -25.30
N ILE A 279 -9.50 -31.64 -25.64
CA ILE A 279 -8.95 -31.19 -26.91
C ILE A 279 -8.50 -32.42 -27.69
N GLU A 280 -9.24 -32.72 -28.77
CA GLU A 280 -9.00 -33.85 -29.67
C GLU A 280 -8.63 -33.38 -31.10
N ALA A 281 -8.87 -32.10 -31.39
CA ALA A 281 -8.53 -31.40 -32.62
C ALA A 281 -7.81 -30.07 -32.31
N SER A 282 -7.13 -29.49 -33.31
CA SER A 282 -6.27 -28.30 -33.24
C SER A 282 -7.04 -26.97 -33.06
N GLY A 283 -6.33 -25.84 -33.10
CA GLY A 283 -6.87 -24.49 -33.14
C GLY A 283 -6.95 -23.78 -31.78
N GLU A 284 -7.59 -22.59 -31.76
CA GLU A 284 -7.74 -21.77 -30.56
C GLU A 284 -8.73 -22.38 -29.55
N ARG A 285 -8.39 -22.30 -28.26
CA ARG A 285 -9.26 -22.58 -27.11
C ARG A 285 -9.16 -21.40 -26.15
N VAL A 286 -10.28 -20.72 -25.93
CA VAL A 286 -10.35 -19.56 -25.04
C VAL A 286 -10.53 -20.04 -23.59
N LEU A 287 -9.59 -19.68 -22.74
CA LEU A 287 -9.65 -19.87 -21.28
C LEU A 287 -10.07 -18.55 -20.64
N ARG A 288 -11.25 -18.52 -20.01
CA ARG A 288 -11.79 -17.35 -19.29
C ARG A 288 -11.55 -17.50 -17.79
N ALA A 289 -10.75 -16.62 -17.20
CA ALA A 289 -10.41 -16.64 -15.78
C ALA A 289 -10.90 -15.39 -15.05
N GLY A 290 -11.36 -15.53 -13.81
CA GLY A 290 -12.09 -14.49 -13.10
C GLY A 290 -13.41 -14.18 -13.80
N GLN A 291 -14.20 -15.20 -14.16
CA GLN A 291 -15.54 -15.03 -14.72
C GLN A 291 -16.52 -14.43 -13.71
N LEU A 292 -16.32 -14.69 -12.42
CA LEU A 292 -17.03 -14.03 -11.34
C LEU A 292 -16.06 -13.07 -10.62
N GLN A 293 -16.31 -11.76 -10.73
CA GLN A 293 -15.50 -10.74 -10.06
C GLN A 293 -16.36 -10.04 -9.02
N ILE A 294 -15.93 -10.01 -7.76
CA ILE A 294 -16.68 -9.36 -6.69
C ILE A 294 -15.83 -8.28 -6.04
N GLN A 295 -16.36 -7.07 -5.97
CA GLN A 295 -15.88 -6.02 -5.09
C GLN A 295 -16.54 -6.20 -3.72
N VAL A 296 -15.78 -6.62 -2.71
CA VAL A 296 -16.28 -6.80 -1.34
C VAL A 296 -15.94 -5.58 -0.50
N LEU A 297 -16.94 -4.97 0.13
CA LEU A 297 -16.84 -3.70 0.86
C LEU A 297 -17.41 -3.82 2.27
N GLU A 298 -16.90 -3.03 3.21
CA GLU A 298 -17.51 -2.86 4.53
C GLU A 298 -18.71 -1.90 4.44
N GLY A 299 -19.87 -2.30 4.97
CA GLY A 299 -21.10 -1.53 4.86
C GLY A 299 -21.06 -0.12 5.48
N ARG A 300 -20.22 0.09 6.51
CA ARG A 300 -20.16 1.34 7.31
C ARG A 300 -19.45 2.51 6.64
N GLY A 301 -18.59 2.25 5.66
CA GLY A 301 -17.81 3.29 4.98
C GLY A 301 -17.63 3.08 3.47
N GLY A 302 -18.01 1.94 2.91
CA GLY A 302 -17.62 1.56 1.55
C GLY A 302 -16.12 1.29 1.42
N THR A 303 -15.41 1.12 2.54
CA THR A 303 -14.01 0.70 2.62
C THR A 303 -13.83 -0.70 2.07
N ALA A 304 -12.66 -0.98 1.51
CA ALA A 304 -12.30 -2.33 1.06
C ALA A 304 -12.39 -3.33 2.22
N TYR A 305 -13.11 -4.44 2.03
CA TYR A 305 -13.15 -5.57 2.99
C TYR A 305 -11.84 -6.37 2.87
N ALA A 306 -10.71 -5.74 3.21
CA ALA A 306 -9.37 -6.15 2.78
C ALA A 306 -8.76 -7.29 3.61
N TRP A 307 -8.09 -8.24 2.93
CA TRP A 307 -7.37 -9.37 3.55
C TRP A 307 -8.21 -10.27 4.48
N ARG A 308 -9.54 -10.30 4.30
CA ARG A 308 -10.49 -11.03 5.13
C ARG A 308 -10.98 -12.31 4.46
N ASP A 309 -11.34 -13.28 5.29
CA ASP A 309 -11.89 -14.56 4.84
C ASP A 309 -13.38 -14.44 4.49
N VAL A 310 -13.73 -14.95 3.30
CA VAL A 310 -15.08 -14.93 2.72
C VAL A 310 -15.40 -16.29 2.10
N THR A 311 -16.61 -16.76 2.31
CA THR A 311 -17.04 -18.12 1.99
C THR A 311 -17.89 -18.14 0.73
N LEU A 312 -17.56 -18.96 -0.26
CA LEU A 312 -18.47 -19.29 -1.34
C LEU A 312 -19.45 -20.38 -0.87
N MET A 313 -20.74 -20.10 -1.04
CA MET A 313 -21.87 -20.93 -0.63
C MET A 313 -22.75 -21.27 -1.84
N GLU A 314 -23.55 -22.33 -1.70
CA GLU A 314 -24.66 -22.68 -2.60
C GLU A 314 -25.96 -22.79 -1.81
N ALA A 315 -27.06 -22.27 -2.38
CA ALA A 315 -28.41 -22.52 -1.90
C ALA A 315 -29.06 -23.65 -2.71
N ASN A 316 -29.24 -24.81 -2.08
CA ASN A 316 -29.77 -26.01 -2.70
C ASN A 316 -31.28 -25.86 -3.03
N PRO A 317 -31.85 -26.68 -3.94
CA PRO A 317 -33.26 -26.61 -4.32
C PRO A 317 -34.25 -26.87 -3.17
N ASP A 318 -33.83 -27.57 -2.11
CA ASP A 318 -34.60 -27.86 -0.90
C ASP A 318 -34.54 -26.75 0.17
N GLY A 319 -33.78 -25.67 -0.09
CA GLY A 319 -33.55 -24.57 0.85
C GLY A 319 -32.38 -24.79 1.82
N SER A 320 -31.69 -25.94 1.78
CA SER A 320 -30.46 -26.13 2.55
C SER A 320 -29.28 -25.35 1.95
N LEU A 321 -28.25 -25.08 2.76
CA LEU A 321 -27.08 -24.30 2.35
C LEU A 321 -25.80 -25.14 2.40
N SER A 322 -25.12 -25.27 1.27
CA SER A 322 -23.84 -25.99 1.14
C SER A 322 -22.66 -25.03 1.20
N TRP A 323 -21.68 -25.33 2.07
CA TRP A 323 -20.36 -24.71 2.03
C TRP A 323 -19.55 -25.26 0.86
N LEU A 324 -18.91 -24.40 0.05
CA LEU A 324 -18.08 -24.84 -1.07
C LEU A 324 -16.59 -24.61 -0.81
N GLN A 325 -16.18 -23.37 -0.52
CA GLN A 325 -14.76 -23.02 -0.30
C GLN A 325 -14.62 -21.65 0.37
N ASN A 326 -13.58 -21.45 1.18
CA ASN A 326 -13.18 -20.14 1.70
C ASN A 326 -12.11 -19.49 0.79
N TYR A 327 -12.18 -18.18 0.66
CA TYR A 327 -11.22 -17.33 -0.05
C TYR A 327 -10.79 -16.16 0.85
N LYS A 328 -9.64 -15.55 0.54
CA LYS A 328 -9.19 -14.30 1.16
C LYS A 328 -9.27 -13.18 0.12
N THR A 329 -9.88 -12.05 0.48
CA THR A 329 -9.88 -10.84 -0.36
C THR A 329 -8.47 -10.25 -0.51
N ASP A 330 -8.23 -9.53 -1.61
CA ASP A 330 -7.01 -8.73 -1.75
C ASP A 330 -7.06 -7.44 -0.89
N GLY A 331 -6.00 -6.62 -0.97
CA GLY A 331 -5.92 -5.34 -0.25
C GLY A 331 -6.95 -4.28 -0.66
N GLU A 332 -7.60 -4.46 -1.81
CA GLU A 332 -8.69 -3.61 -2.30
C GLU A 332 -10.07 -4.28 -2.09
N GLY A 333 -10.14 -5.40 -1.36
CA GLY A 333 -11.39 -6.10 -1.06
C GLY A 333 -11.92 -6.96 -2.22
N ARG A 334 -11.13 -7.21 -3.26
CA ARG A 334 -11.59 -7.89 -4.48
C ARG A 334 -11.42 -9.40 -4.41
N LEU A 335 -12.26 -10.09 -5.18
CA LEU A 335 -12.12 -11.50 -5.55
C LEU A 335 -12.23 -11.66 -7.08
N LYS A 336 -11.46 -12.59 -7.63
CA LYS A 336 -11.65 -13.11 -9.00
C LYS A 336 -11.71 -14.63 -8.96
N LEU A 337 -12.91 -15.16 -9.21
CA LEU A 337 -13.29 -16.57 -9.04
C LEU A 337 -13.81 -17.17 -10.36
N ASP A 338 -13.76 -18.49 -10.45
CA ASP A 338 -14.26 -19.30 -11.57
C ASP A 338 -15.01 -20.55 -11.05
N PRO A 339 -16.11 -20.38 -10.29
CA PRO A 339 -16.76 -21.50 -9.63
C PRO A 339 -17.56 -22.37 -10.60
N GLN A 340 -17.44 -23.70 -10.45
CA GLN A 340 -18.15 -24.66 -11.30
C GLN A 340 -19.67 -24.50 -11.17
N GLY A 341 -20.36 -24.38 -12.32
CA GLY A 341 -21.81 -24.22 -12.38
C GLY A 341 -22.32 -22.79 -12.11
N LEU A 342 -21.46 -21.76 -12.25
CA LEU A 342 -21.88 -20.36 -12.22
C LEU A 342 -23.08 -20.11 -13.18
N GLY A 343 -24.14 -19.47 -12.67
CA GLY A 343 -25.37 -19.18 -13.42
C GLY A 343 -26.38 -20.34 -13.52
N SER A 344 -25.98 -21.59 -13.31
CA SER A 344 -26.91 -22.73 -13.17
C SER A 344 -27.14 -23.14 -11.72
N ARG A 345 -26.16 -22.92 -10.85
CA ARG A 345 -26.21 -23.09 -9.39
C ARG A 345 -26.50 -21.76 -8.71
N LYS A 346 -27.24 -21.79 -7.60
CA LYS A 346 -27.54 -20.60 -6.78
C LYS A 346 -26.36 -20.27 -5.86
N LEU A 347 -25.28 -19.76 -6.46
CA LEU A 347 -24.05 -19.41 -5.75
C LEU A 347 -24.14 -18.01 -5.14
N PHE A 348 -23.62 -17.84 -3.93
CA PHE A 348 -23.50 -16.54 -3.24
C PHE A 348 -22.26 -16.53 -2.35
N LEU A 349 -21.77 -15.34 -1.98
CA LEU A 349 -20.75 -15.19 -0.95
C LEU A 349 -21.38 -14.99 0.42
N ARG A 350 -20.75 -15.54 1.44
CA ARG A 350 -21.05 -15.32 2.85
C ARG A 350 -19.81 -14.77 3.54
N ALA A 351 -19.94 -13.65 4.23
CA ALA A 351 -18.86 -13.00 4.99
C ALA A 351 -19.28 -12.76 6.44
N VAL A 352 -18.30 -12.48 7.30
CA VAL A 352 -18.55 -12.12 8.70
C VAL A 352 -18.48 -10.60 8.84
N SER A 353 -19.53 -9.98 9.36
CA SER A 353 -19.52 -8.56 9.66
C SER A 353 -18.47 -8.26 10.71
N LEU A 354 -17.53 -7.36 10.39
CA LEU A 354 -16.56 -6.86 11.36
C LEU A 354 -17.20 -5.91 12.40
N LEU A 355 -18.50 -5.62 12.26
CA LEU A 355 -19.25 -4.81 13.20
C LEU A 355 -19.73 -5.63 14.41
N ASP A 356 -20.36 -6.79 14.18
CA ASP A 356 -21.05 -7.59 15.22
C ASP A 356 -20.80 -9.11 15.14
N GLY A 357 -20.00 -9.58 14.19
CA GLY A 357 -19.76 -11.01 13.96
C GLY A 357 -20.90 -11.76 13.27
N SER A 358 -21.97 -11.09 12.86
CA SER A 358 -23.07 -11.70 12.11
C SER A 358 -22.61 -12.20 10.73
N ARG A 359 -23.29 -13.22 10.21
CA ARG A 359 -23.04 -13.73 8.85
C ARG A 359 -23.93 -12.97 7.88
N LYS A 360 -23.31 -12.28 6.92
CA LYS A 360 -23.98 -11.57 5.83
C LYS A 360 -23.78 -12.33 4.53
N ASP A 361 -24.83 -12.36 3.72
CA ASP A 361 -24.88 -13.07 2.44
C ASP A 361 -25.03 -12.08 1.29
N SER A 362 -24.36 -12.34 0.18
CA SER A 362 -24.52 -11.57 -1.05
C SER A 362 -25.81 -11.94 -1.77
N GLN A 363 -26.18 -11.10 -2.74
CA GLN A 363 -27.02 -11.50 -3.87
C GLN A 363 -26.50 -12.81 -4.52
N ILE A 364 -27.42 -13.62 -5.06
CA ILE A 364 -27.10 -14.81 -5.84
C ILE A 364 -26.49 -14.37 -7.19
N PHE A 365 -25.36 -14.95 -7.57
CA PHE A 365 -24.66 -14.62 -8.80
C PHE A 365 -25.35 -15.28 -10.02
N ALA A 366 -26.09 -14.48 -10.78
CA ALA A 366 -26.88 -14.93 -11.93
C ALA A 366 -26.04 -15.45 -13.12
N GLY A 367 -24.73 -15.21 -13.13
CA GLY A 367 -23.81 -15.64 -14.18
C GLY A 367 -22.44 -14.98 -14.06
N ALA A 368 -21.63 -15.08 -15.12
CA ALA A 368 -20.36 -14.35 -15.23
C ALA A 368 -20.61 -12.83 -15.25
N GLY A 369 -19.76 -12.06 -14.57
CA GLY A 369 -19.92 -10.62 -14.44
C GLY A 369 -19.15 -10.02 -13.26
N ALA A 370 -19.24 -8.69 -13.14
CA ALA A 370 -18.80 -7.94 -11.97
C ALA A 370 -19.97 -7.69 -11.02
N TYR A 371 -19.77 -7.92 -9.73
CA TYR A 371 -20.76 -7.73 -8.67
C TYR A 371 -20.16 -6.93 -7.50
N GLU A 372 -21.01 -6.22 -6.77
CA GLU A 372 -20.66 -5.67 -5.46
C GLU A 372 -21.24 -6.56 -4.35
N PHE A 373 -20.53 -6.69 -3.24
CA PHE A 373 -21.03 -7.29 -2.01
C PHE A 373 -20.63 -6.42 -0.81
N ARG A 374 -21.61 -5.72 -0.23
CA ARG A 374 -21.43 -5.02 1.05
C ARG A 374 -21.61 -6.00 2.19
N VAL A 375 -20.53 -6.23 2.93
CA VAL A 375 -20.53 -7.00 4.18
C VAL A 375 -21.09 -6.08 5.25
N GLY A 376 -22.41 -6.14 5.40
CA GLY A 376 -23.18 -5.36 6.34
C GLY A 376 -23.82 -4.10 5.76
N GLY A 377 -24.69 -3.50 6.57
CA GLY A 377 -25.21 -2.15 6.37
C GLY A 377 -24.32 -1.09 7.02
N ALA A 378 -24.87 0.12 7.22
CA ALA A 378 -24.15 1.23 7.85
C ALA A 378 -23.70 0.93 9.29
N GLY A 379 -24.34 -0.05 9.96
CA GLY A 379 -23.93 -0.60 11.24
C GLY A 379 -24.25 0.29 12.45
N LEU A 380 -25.18 -0.17 13.28
CA LEU A 380 -25.62 0.55 14.46
C LEU A 380 -24.86 0.08 15.70
N THR A 381 -24.07 0.98 16.31
CA THR A 381 -23.60 0.77 17.69
C THR A 381 -24.69 1.22 18.65
N VAL A 382 -25.18 0.30 19.49
CA VAL A 382 -26.13 0.59 20.56
C VAL A 382 -25.38 0.58 21.90
N LYS A 383 -25.13 1.77 22.45
CA LYS A 383 -24.49 1.89 23.77
C LYS A 383 -25.56 1.89 24.86
N VAL A 384 -25.61 0.82 25.65
CA VAL A 384 -26.43 0.74 26.85
C VAL A 384 -25.70 1.44 27.99
N VAL A 385 -26.29 2.53 28.48
CA VAL A 385 -25.68 3.39 29.50
C VAL A 385 -26.56 3.43 30.72
N ASP A 386 -25.96 3.20 31.88
CA ASP A 386 -26.58 3.50 33.15
C ASP A 386 -26.80 5.01 33.23
N HIS A 387 -28.05 5.47 33.16
CA HIS A 387 -28.37 6.89 33.03
C HIS A 387 -27.69 7.74 34.10
N VAL A 388 -27.66 7.18 35.32
CA VAL A 388 -27.17 7.81 36.55
C VAL A 388 -25.65 7.93 36.61
N SER A 389 -24.92 6.84 36.44
CA SER A 389 -23.45 6.86 36.53
C SER A 389 -22.78 7.28 35.22
N ASN A 390 -23.53 7.29 34.11
CA ASN A 390 -23.03 7.41 32.73
C ASN A 390 -22.03 6.31 32.32
N VAL A 391 -21.82 5.31 33.19
CA VAL A 391 -21.01 4.12 32.92
C VAL A 391 -21.77 3.20 31.97
N GLY A 392 -21.04 2.57 31.06
CA GLY A 392 -21.60 1.56 30.18
C GLY A 392 -21.91 0.28 30.95
N LEU A 393 -23.12 -0.26 30.78
CA LEU A 393 -23.50 -1.50 31.45
C LEU A 393 -23.02 -2.70 30.64
N ALA A 394 -21.88 -3.27 31.04
CA ALA A 394 -21.28 -4.46 30.44
C ALA A 394 -22.08 -5.74 30.71
N SER A 395 -21.84 -6.78 29.91
CA SER A 395 -22.42 -8.13 30.08
C SER A 395 -23.95 -8.23 29.99
N LEU A 396 -24.64 -7.20 29.49
CA LEU A 396 -26.08 -7.23 29.23
C LEU A 396 -26.38 -7.77 27.83
N GLU A 397 -27.35 -8.69 27.72
CA GLU A 397 -27.89 -9.09 26.43
C GLU A 397 -28.83 -8.00 25.89
N VAL A 398 -28.44 -7.41 24.76
CA VAL A 398 -29.28 -6.50 23.98
C VAL A 398 -29.95 -7.29 22.87
N GLN A 399 -31.27 -7.15 22.73
CA GLN A 399 -32.07 -7.83 21.71
C GLN A 399 -32.59 -6.80 20.69
N ALA A 400 -32.29 -7.01 19.41
CA ALA A 400 -32.75 -6.16 18.32
C ALA A 400 -33.98 -6.78 17.64
N TYR A 401 -35.11 -6.07 17.66
CA TYR A 401 -36.37 -6.48 17.03
C TYR A 401 -36.67 -5.57 15.84
N GLU A 402 -36.98 -6.16 14.68
CA GLU A 402 -37.61 -5.45 13.56
C GLU A 402 -39.10 -5.27 13.83
N ARG A 403 -39.62 -4.06 13.64
CA ARG A 403 -41.05 -3.79 13.65
C ARG A 403 -41.62 -3.96 12.24
N LEU A 404 -42.55 -4.90 12.09
CA LEU A 404 -43.17 -5.26 10.83
C LEU A 404 -44.36 -4.34 10.51
N ALA A 405 -44.84 -4.38 9.25
CA ALA A 405 -45.88 -3.49 8.74
C ALA A 405 -47.28 -3.71 9.38
N ASP A 406 -47.49 -4.84 10.06
CA ASP A 406 -48.68 -5.14 10.86
C ASP A 406 -48.57 -4.66 12.33
N GLY A 407 -47.44 -4.03 12.69
CA GLY A 407 -47.13 -3.58 14.05
C GLY A 407 -46.51 -4.67 14.95
N SER A 408 -46.36 -5.91 14.47
CA SER A 408 -45.69 -6.97 15.22
C SER A 408 -44.17 -6.78 15.27
N GLU A 409 -43.51 -7.39 16.25
CA GLU A 409 -42.07 -7.23 16.47
C GLU A 409 -41.35 -8.58 16.43
N ALA A 410 -40.37 -8.71 15.54
CA ALA A 410 -39.68 -9.96 15.27
C ALA A 410 -38.17 -9.84 15.52
N LEU A 411 -37.61 -10.73 16.33
CA LEU A 411 -36.18 -10.73 16.69
C LEU A 411 -35.30 -10.88 15.43
N ARG A 412 -34.20 -10.11 15.37
CA ARG A 412 -33.21 -10.12 14.28
C ARG A 412 -31.77 -10.25 14.75
N GLY A 413 -31.45 -9.81 15.97
CA GLY A 413 -30.10 -9.90 16.51
C GLY A 413 -30.07 -9.94 18.04
N LYS A 414 -29.00 -10.51 18.56
CA LYS A 414 -28.63 -10.46 19.98
C LYS A 414 -27.15 -10.13 20.08
N ALA A 415 -26.78 -9.18 20.93
CA ALA A 415 -25.40 -8.83 21.20
C ALA A 415 -25.22 -8.50 22.67
N THR A 416 -24.15 -9.01 23.28
CA THR A 416 -23.78 -8.67 24.66
C THR A 416 -22.95 -7.38 24.66
N THR A 417 -23.16 -6.52 25.65
CA THR A 417 -22.41 -5.26 25.79
C THR A 417 -20.96 -5.46 26.26
N ASP A 418 -20.04 -4.69 25.67
CA ASP A 418 -18.64 -4.59 26.07
C ASP A 418 -18.43 -3.81 27.38
N ALA A 419 -17.17 -3.67 27.82
CA ALA A 419 -16.80 -2.98 29.06
C ALA A 419 -17.24 -1.50 29.09
N GLU A 420 -17.45 -0.85 27.95
CA GLU A 420 -17.98 0.50 27.85
C GLU A 420 -19.48 0.54 27.52
N GLY A 421 -20.17 -0.59 27.71
CA GLY A 421 -21.62 -0.74 27.53
C GLY A 421 -22.06 -0.78 26.07
N LYS A 422 -21.15 -0.90 25.11
CA LYS A 422 -21.50 -0.88 23.69
C LYS A 422 -21.82 -2.29 23.22
N SER A 423 -22.96 -2.42 22.57
CA SER A 423 -23.30 -3.54 21.71
C SER A 423 -23.30 -3.04 20.26
N ARG A 424 -23.10 -3.93 19.29
CA ARG A 424 -23.10 -3.58 17.87
C ARG A 424 -24.06 -4.48 17.13
N PHE A 425 -24.76 -3.92 16.15
CA PHE A 425 -25.76 -4.61 15.36
C PHE A 425 -25.69 -4.22 13.90
N ASP A 426 -25.56 -5.23 13.05
CA ASP A 426 -25.60 -5.12 11.61
C ASP A 426 -26.98 -5.52 11.11
N LEU A 427 -27.88 -4.54 10.94
CA LEU A 427 -29.31 -4.77 10.74
C LEU A 427 -29.72 -4.45 9.29
N ASP A 428 -30.41 -5.39 8.66
CA ASP A 428 -30.72 -5.35 7.24
C ASP A 428 -31.75 -4.24 6.93
N GLY A 429 -31.48 -3.41 5.91
CA GLY A 429 -32.39 -2.35 5.48
C GLY A 429 -32.58 -1.20 6.48
N LEU A 430 -31.74 -1.08 7.50
CA LEU A 430 -31.58 0.16 8.28
C LEU A 430 -31.16 1.30 7.33
N GLY A 431 -31.84 2.45 7.39
CA GLY A 431 -31.72 3.52 6.39
C GLY A 431 -32.48 3.26 5.08
N SER A 432 -33.25 2.17 4.99
CA SER A 432 -34.10 1.82 3.83
C SER A 432 -35.56 1.57 4.23
N GLY A 433 -36.04 2.27 5.27
CA GLY A 433 -37.45 2.26 5.69
C GLY A 433 -37.86 1.17 6.69
N ARG A 434 -36.97 0.21 7.02
CA ARG A 434 -37.23 -0.73 8.14
C ARG A 434 -36.96 -0.03 9.48
N GLN A 435 -37.77 -0.35 10.49
CA GLN A 435 -37.63 0.19 11.85
C GLN A 435 -37.23 -0.90 12.84
N TYR A 436 -36.33 -0.54 13.75
CA TYR A 436 -35.82 -1.43 14.79
C TYR A 436 -36.03 -0.86 16.19
N VAL A 437 -36.41 -1.71 17.14
CA VAL A 437 -36.41 -1.39 18.58
C VAL A 437 -35.47 -2.32 19.33
N PHE A 438 -34.80 -1.79 20.35
CA PHE A 438 -33.84 -2.52 21.15
C PHE A 438 -34.43 -2.80 22.52
N LYS A 439 -34.28 -4.04 23.00
CA LYS A 439 -34.80 -4.50 24.29
C LYS A 439 -33.69 -5.03 25.17
N VAL A 440 -33.71 -4.65 26.44
CA VAL A 440 -32.74 -5.05 27.47
C VAL A 440 -33.45 -5.29 28.80
N GLN A 441 -32.89 -6.15 29.65
CA GLN A 441 -33.41 -6.43 31.00
C GLN A 441 -32.32 -6.18 32.06
N PRO A 442 -31.91 -4.91 32.29
CA PRO A 442 -30.77 -4.57 33.14
C PRO A 442 -31.08 -4.73 34.65
N PHE A 443 -32.32 -4.42 35.04
CA PHE A 443 -32.74 -4.30 36.44
C PHE A 443 -34.05 -5.07 36.70
N GLY A 444 -34.14 -6.29 36.15
CA GLY A 444 -35.29 -7.19 36.31
C GLY A 444 -36.51 -6.88 35.43
N ALA A 445 -36.71 -5.64 34.99
CA ALA A 445 -37.75 -5.24 34.03
C ALA A 445 -37.19 -5.08 32.60
N TRP A 446 -38.02 -5.38 31.58
CA TRP A 446 -37.68 -5.17 30.18
C TRP A 446 -37.89 -3.71 29.77
N VAL A 447 -36.82 -3.06 29.29
CA VAL A 447 -36.84 -1.71 28.74
C VAL A 447 -36.81 -1.80 27.22
N THR A 448 -37.56 -0.95 26.52
CA THR A 448 -37.59 -0.86 25.04
C THR A 448 -37.18 0.54 24.59
N SER A 449 -36.32 0.65 23.58
CA SER A 449 -35.88 1.94 23.01
C SER A 449 -36.97 2.62 22.17
N ASP A 450 -36.83 3.92 21.90
CA ASP A 450 -37.54 4.52 20.75
C ASP A 450 -37.11 3.79 19.46
N PRO A 451 -37.98 3.72 18.42
CA PRO A 451 -37.64 3.12 17.13
C PRO A 451 -36.46 3.83 16.44
N VAL A 452 -35.60 3.04 15.80
CA VAL A 452 -34.47 3.48 14.98
C VAL A 452 -34.73 3.06 13.54
N ALA A 453 -34.91 4.03 12.65
CA ALA A 453 -35.04 3.81 11.21
C ALA A 453 -33.70 4.01 10.46
N GLU A 454 -32.80 4.81 11.02
CA GLU A 454 -31.56 5.29 10.40
C GLU A 454 -30.51 5.65 11.46
N GLY A 455 -29.28 5.89 11.03
CA GLY A 455 -28.14 6.26 11.89
C GLY A 455 -27.17 5.11 12.21
N VAL A 456 -25.94 5.48 12.58
CA VAL A 456 -24.82 4.54 12.88
C VAL A 456 -24.47 4.46 14.38
N TRP A 457 -25.25 5.14 15.22
CA TRP A 457 -25.10 5.20 16.67
C TRP A 457 -26.45 5.47 17.34
N LYS A 458 -26.77 4.74 18.41
CA LYS A 458 -27.88 5.04 19.33
C LYS A 458 -27.37 4.84 20.76
N GLU A 459 -27.47 5.87 21.59
CA GLU A 459 -27.37 5.67 23.04
C GLU A 459 -28.75 5.21 23.55
N PHE A 460 -28.74 4.16 24.36
CA PHE A 460 -29.91 3.59 25.01
C PHE A 460 -29.71 3.67 26.52
N ARG A 461 -30.20 4.76 27.12
CA ARG A 461 -30.12 4.97 28.56
C ARG A 461 -31.15 4.10 29.28
N VAL A 462 -30.68 3.41 30.31
CA VAL A 462 -31.48 2.56 31.21
C VAL A 462 -31.04 2.75 32.65
N GLY A 463 -31.83 2.28 33.61
CA GLY A 463 -31.71 2.73 35.00
C GLY A 463 -31.93 4.24 35.08
N THR A 464 -32.86 4.77 34.27
CA THR A 464 -33.23 6.19 34.21
C THR A 464 -33.60 6.72 35.59
N LEU A 465 -34.08 5.88 36.51
CA LEU A 465 -34.32 6.23 37.89
C LEU A 465 -33.61 5.25 38.84
N ALA A 466 -32.48 5.65 39.43
CA ALA A 466 -31.79 4.84 40.44
C ALA A 466 -32.26 5.22 41.84
N VAL A 467 -32.99 4.33 42.51
CA VAL A 467 -33.64 4.61 43.79
C VAL A 467 -32.85 3.98 44.93
N ARG A 468 -32.52 4.78 45.96
CA ARG A 468 -31.96 4.28 47.22
C ARG A 468 -32.94 4.53 48.36
N ILE A 469 -33.55 3.46 48.87
CA ILE A 469 -34.45 3.48 50.02
C ILE A 469 -33.62 3.40 51.29
N THR A 470 -33.73 4.42 52.15
CA THR A 470 -32.95 4.51 53.38
C THR A 470 -33.86 4.91 54.53
N ASP A 471 -33.74 4.23 55.68
CA ASP A 471 -34.33 4.73 56.91
C ASP A 471 -33.57 5.96 57.40
N VAL A 472 -34.24 7.11 57.41
CA VAL A 472 -33.70 8.39 57.91
C VAL A 472 -33.27 8.29 59.38
N SER A 473 -33.81 7.34 60.14
CA SER A 473 -33.55 7.17 61.59
C SER A 473 -32.24 6.43 61.89
N THR A 474 -31.79 5.54 60.99
CA THR A 474 -30.60 4.68 61.19
C THR A 474 -29.55 4.79 60.08
N ALA A 475 -29.87 5.49 58.99
CA ALA A 475 -29.10 5.52 57.73
C ALA A 475 -28.90 4.14 57.06
N ALA A 476 -29.59 3.09 57.54
CA ALA A 476 -29.57 1.76 56.95
C ALA A 476 -30.38 1.72 55.65
N GLY A 477 -29.86 1.02 54.65
CA GLY A 477 -30.62 0.68 53.45
C GLY A 477 -31.72 -0.33 53.78
N LEU A 478 -32.95 -0.06 53.34
CA LEU A 478 -34.11 -0.89 53.69
C LEU A 478 -34.23 -2.06 52.71
N ALA A 479 -33.43 -3.09 52.97
CA ALA A 479 -33.27 -4.27 52.13
C ALA A 479 -34.58 -5.03 51.86
N GLU A 480 -34.68 -5.66 50.68
CA GLU A 480 -35.84 -6.45 50.23
C GLU A 480 -37.19 -5.71 50.13
N THR A 481 -37.25 -4.43 50.50
CA THR A 481 -38.41 -3.55 50.36
C THR A 481 -38.93 -3.57 48.92
N SER A 482 -40.23 -3.79 48.74
CA SER A 482 -40.85 -3.69 47.42
C SER A 482 -41.32 -2.25 47.15
N VAL A 483 -40.87 -1.67 46.05
CA VAL A 483 -41.33 -0.37 45.55
C VAL A 483 -42.29 -0.59 44.40
N VAL A 484 -43.42 0.12 44.43
CA VAL A 484 -44.33 0.29 43.29
C VAL A 484 -44.22 1.72 42.78
N ALA A 485 -43.98 1.90 41.48
CA ALA A 485 -44.04 3.21 40.84
C ALA A 485 -45.44 3.48 40.28
N TYR A 486 -46.00 4.63 40.60
CA TYR A 486 -47.29 5.11 40.12
C TYR A 486 -47.12 6.31 39.17
N GLU A 487 -47.66 6.23 37.96
CA GLU A 487 -47.88 7.36 37.05
C GLU A 487 -48.79 8.37 37.75
N LYS A 488 -48.29 9.60 37.99
CA LYS A 488 -49.09 10.76 38.40
C LYS A 488 -49.64 11.41 37.13
N ARG A 489 -50.96 11.46 37.04
CA ARG A 489 -51.67 12.06 35.90
C ARG A 489 -51.87 13.57 36.11
N PRO A 490 -52.17 14.34 35.06
CA PRO A 490 -52.42 15.79 35.16
C PRO A 490 -53.61 16.18 36.05
N ASP A 491 -54.48 15.23 36.42
CA ASP A 491 -55.57 15.42 37.37
C ASP A 491 -55.18 15.07 38.83
N GLY A 492 -53.92 14.70 39.08
CA GLY A 492 -53.38 14.26 40.37
C GLY A 492 -53.59 12.76 40.66
N SER A 493 -54.31 12.02 39.82
CA SER A 493 -54.59 10.59 40.04
C SER A 493 -53.38 9.68 39.78
N LEU A 494 -53.32 8.55 40.49
CA LEU A 494 -52.18 7.62 40.52
C LEU A 494 -52.50 6.26 39.87
N ARG A 495 -51.60 5.76 39.00
CA ARG A 495 -51.72 4.45 38.33
C ARG A 495 -50.42 3.66 38.42
N SER A 496 -50.44 2.47 39.03
CA SER A 496 -49.26 1.61 39.17
C SER A 496 -48.78 1.06 37.82
N GLU A 497 -47.49 1.22 37.52
CA GLU A 497 -46.86 0.72 36.28
C GLU A 497 -45.81 -0.37 36.52
N ILE A 498 -44.88 -0.18 37.48
CA ILE A 498 -43.75 -1.09 37.71
C ILE A 498 -43.61 -1.41 39.20
N GLN A 499 -43.28 -2.67 39.53
CA GLN A 499 -42.95 -3.11 40.88
C GLN A 499 -41.60 -3.84 40.89
N VAL A 500 -40.67 -3.40 41.73
CA VAL A 500 -39.31 -3.96 41.90
C VAL A 500 -38.98 -4.09 43.39
N LYS A 501 -37.96 -4.87 43.74
CA LYS A 501 -37.41 -4.96 45.10
C LYS A 501 -36.06 -4.26 45.22
N ALA A 502 -35.83 -3.65 46.38
CA ALA A 502 -34.51 -3.19 46.80
C ALA A 502 -33.58 -4.36 47.14
N ASP A 503 -32.30 -4.21 46.80
CA ASP A 503 -31.23 -5.15 47.14
C ASP A 503 -30.88 -5.16 48.65
N GLY A 504 -29.88 -5.96 49.03
CA GLY A 504 -29.39 -6.05 50.42
C GLY A 504 -28.82 -4.74 51.01
N ALA A 505 -28.67 -3.68 50.21
CA ALA A 505 -28.21 -2.35 50.61
C ALA A 505 -29.29 -1.26 50.42
N GLY A 506 -30.56 -1.64 50.19
CA GLY A 506 -31.68 -0.73 50.00
C GLY A 506 -31.74 -0.06 48.62
N GLN A 507 -31.00 -0.55 47.62
CA GLN A 507 -30.88 0.06 46.30
C GLN A 507 -31.65 -0.74 45.22
N LEU A 508 -32.23 -0.02 44.26
CA LEU A 508 -32.80 -0.58 43.04
C LEU A 508 -32.66 0.43 41.88
N LYS A 509 -32.94 0.00 40.65
CA LYS A 509 -33.09 0.91 39.51
C LYS A 509 -34.36 0.59 38.73
N LEU A 510 -34.96 1.62 38.16
CA LEU A 510 -36.24 1.61 37.46
C LEU A 510 -36.08 2.32 36.11
N ASP A 511 -36.95 1.95 35.16
CA ASP A 511 -37.15 2.67 33.91
C ASP A 511 -38.64 2.91 33.69
N LEU A 512 -39.08 4.16 33.89
CA LEU A 512 -40.50 4.51 33.95
C LEU A 512 -40.96 5.15 32.62
N PRO A 513 -42.04 4.64 31.97
CA PRO A 513 -42.50 5.17 30.70
C PRO A 513 -42.86 6.66 30.75
N GLY A 514 -42.28 7.47 29.86
CA GLY A 514 -42.59 8.90 29.76
C GLY A 514 -41.94 9.80 30.82
N LEU A 515 -41.19 9.24 31.79
CA LEU A 515 -40.43 10.02 32.77
C LEU A 515 -39.43 10.95 32.06
N GLY A 516 -39.43 12.24 32.41
CA GLY A 516 -38.66 13.28 31.69
C GLY A 516 -39.21 13.67 30.31
N LYS A 517 -40.34 13.09 29.87
CA LYS A 517 -41.10 13.49 28.67
C LYS A 517 -42.48 14.10 29.02
N GLY A 518 -42.63 14.60 30.25
CA GLY A 518 -43.87 15.22 30.76
C GLY A 518 -44.79 14.28 31.54
N THR A 519 -44.42 13.01 31.73
CA THR A 519 -45.11 12.10 32.66
C THR A 519 -44.43 12.15 34.03
N GLU A 520 -45.20 12.45 35.06
CA GLU A 520 -44.74 12.47 36.45
C GLU A 520 -44.99 11.12 37.13
N TYR A 521 -44.18 10.78 38.13
CA TYR A 521 -44.30 9.54 38.89
C TYR A 521 -44.18 9.76 40.39
N ILE A 522 -44.81 8.90 41.18
CA ILE A 522 -44.67 8.83 42.64
C ILE A 522 -44.34 7.38 43.01
N LEU A 523 -43.32 7.18 43.84
CA LEU A 523 -42.89 5.86 44.30
C LEU A 523 -43.57 5.53 45.64
N LEU A 524 -43.93 4.27 45.82
CA LEU A 524 -44.51 3.73 47.04
C LEU A 524 -43.64 2.58 47.57
N ALA A 525 -42.95 2.79 48.68
CA ALA A 525 -42.27 1.72 49.41
C ALA A 525 -43.30 0.97 50.27
N LYS A 526 -43.53 -0.30 49.97
CA LYS A 526 -44.57 -1.11 50.63
C LYS A 526 -44.08 -1.78 51.90
N ASN A 527 -44.77 -1.51 53.01
CA ASN A 527 -44.51 -2.03 54.36
C ASN A 527 -43.01 -2.20 54.74
N PRO A 528 -42.14 -1.19 54.50
CA PRO A 528 -40.68 -1.33 54.59
C PRO A 528 -40.16 -1.57 56.02
N PHE A 529 -40.96 -1.21 57.03
CA PHE A 529 -40.62 -1.40 58.45
C PHE A 529 -41.37 -2.56 59.12
N ALA A 530 -42.16 -3.33 58.35
CA ALA A 530 -43.13 -4.30 58.86
C ALA A 530 -44.16 -3.71 59.85
N ASP A 531 -44.38 -2.39 59.81
CA ASP A 531 -45.27 -1.61 60.68
C ASP A 531 -46.73 -1.54 60.16
N GLY A 532 -46.98 -2.08 58.97
CA GLY A 532 -48.28 -2.09 58.30
C GLY A 532 -48.59 -0.83 57.49
N LYS A 533 -47.58 0.01 57.20
CA LYS A 533 -47.76 1.27 56.45
C LYS A 533 -46.96 1.28 55.16
N ASP A 534 -47.54 1.87 54.12
CA ASP A 534 -46.83 2.20 52.89
C ASP A 534 -46.37 3.67 52.92
N TYR A 535 -45.24 3.96 52.27
CA TYR A 535 -44.54 5.25 52.33
C TYR A 535 -44.38 5.82 50.91
N PHE A 536 -44.76 7.08 50.70
CA PHE A 536 -44.71 7.76 49.40
C PHE A 536 -43.43 8.59 49.22
N SER A 537 -43.03 8.81 47.97
CA SER A 537 -41.98 9.77 47.59
C SER A 537 -42.56 11.14 47.20
N GLN A 538 -41.70 12.17 47.19
CA GLN A 538 -41.94 13.36 46.34
C GLN A 538 -42.07 12.97 44.86
N ILE A 539 -42.52 13.93 44.03
CA ILE A 539 -42.73 13.73 42.60
C ILE A 539 -41.39 13.45 41.91
N VAL A 540 -41.36 12.36 41.16
CA VAL A 540 -40.30 12.01 40.23
C VAL A 540 -40.76 12.42 38.83
N SER A 541 -40.44 13.64 38.41
CA SER A 541 -40.76 14.19 37.09
C SER A 541 -39.66 13.91 36.05
N ALA A 542 -38.42 13.66 36.51
CA ALA A 542 -37.23 13.50 35.69
C ALA A 542 -36.39 12.24 36.03
N PRO A 543 -35.62 11.71 35.07
CA PRO A 543 -34.55 10.73 35.32
C PRO A 543 -33.46 11.24 36.28
N GLY A 544 -32.87 10.35 37.09
CA GLY A 544 -31.76 10.69 37.98
C GLY A 544 -31.50 9.66 39.10
N VAL A 545 -30.63 10.04 40.04
CA VAL A 545 -30.55 9.38 41.35
C VAL A 545 -31.68 9.92 42.21
N PHE A 546 -32.46 9.04 42.82
CA PHE A 546 -33.55 9.40 43.70
C PHE A 546 -33.37 8.77 45.08
N SER A 547 -33.04 9.60 46.07
CA SER A 547 -32.91 9.18 47.46
C SER A 547 -34.30 9.06 48.08
N PHE A 548 -34.86 7.85 48.10
CA PHE A 548 -36.15 7.57 48.72
C PHE A 548 -35.99 7.47 50.24
N LEU A 549 -35.80 8.62 50.86
CA LEU A 549 -35.63 8.78 52.29
C LEU A 549 -36.98 8.64 52.99
N ILE A 550 -37.14 7.57 53.78
CA ILE A 550 -38.37 7.29 54.53
C ILE A 550 -38.06 7.13 56.01
N LYS A 551 -39.01 7.49 56.87
CA LYS A 551 -38.82 7.48 58.33
C LYS A 551 -39.96 6.72 58.99
N ASN A 552 -39.63 5.69 59.76
CA ASN A 552 -40.62 4.87 60.46
C ASN A 552 -41.62 5.77 61.24
N GLY A 553 -42.91 5.61 60.94
CA GLY A 553 -44.01 6.39 61.51
C GLY A 553 -44.47 7.61 60.68
N LYS A 554 -43.62 8.16 59.79
CA LYS A 554 -43.91 9.31 58.91
C LYS A 554 -44.07 8.88 57.45
N SER A 555 -45.32 8.70 57.01
CA SER A 555 -45.70 8.65 55.60
C SER A 555 -46.40 9.96 55.29
N GLU A 556 -45.89 10.69 54.29
CA GLU A 556 -46.34 12.03 53.88
C GLU A 556 -46.54 12.03 52.36
N GLU A 557 -47.54 12.76 51.88
CA GLU A 557 -47.97 12.76 50.47
C GLU A 557 -47.24 13.85 49.64
N PRO A 558 -47.12 13.69 48.29
CA PRO A 558 -46.25 14.50 47.44
C PRO A 558 -46.61 15.98 47.23
N ASP A 559 -45.64 16.70 46.67
CA ASP A 559 -45.46 18.17 46.77
C ASP A 559 -46.21 19.03 45.74
N LEU A 560 -46.28 20.33 46.04
CA LEU A 560 -47.03 21.40 45.35
C LEU A 560 -46.28 22.76 45.44
N SER A 561 -44.94 22.78 45.31
CA SER A 561 -44.05 23.88 45.76
C SER A 561 -43.46 24.79 44.66
N PRO A 562 -42.82 25.94 45.01
CA PRO A 562 -42.52 27.05 44.08
C PRO A 562 -41.04 27.27 43.68
N PRO A 563 -40.81 28.06 42.61
CA PRO A 563 -39.51 28.16 41.97
C PRO A 563 -38.45 28.97 42.74
N THR A 564 -37.27 29.02 42.15
CA THR A 564 -36.13 29.85 42.53
C THR A 564 -35.69 30.71 41.33
N LEU A 565 -35.15 31.90 41.62
CA LEU A 565 -34.83 32.91 40.60
C LEU A 565 -33.52 33.61 40.96
N LEU A 566 -32.57 33.59 40.03
CA LEU A 566 -31.20 34.07 40.22
C LEU A 566 -30.78 35.02 39.10
N ILE A 567 -29.95 36.00 39.44
CA ILE A 567 -29.39 36.99 38.51
C ILE A 567 -27.88 36.74 38.42
N TYR A 568 -27.33 36.69 37.21
CA TYR A 568 -25.92 36.42 36.96
C TYR A 568 -25.16 37.64 36.45
N SER A 569 -25.83 38.55 35.76
CA SER A 569 -25.22 39.79 35.31
C SER A 569 -26.29 40.87 35.05
N PRO A 570 -26.03 42.13 35.45
CA PRO A 570 -24.87 42.58 36.21
C PRO A 570 -25.03 42.31 37.72
N ASP A 571 -23.99 42.57 38.50
CA ASP A 571 -24.05 42.50 39.97
C ASP A 571 -24.97 43.58 40.58
N SER A 572 -25.37 43.38 41.84
CA SER A 572 -26.11 44.40 42.59
C SER A 572 -25.21 45.61 42.88
N LEU A 573 -25.76 46.82 42.70
CA LEU A 573 -25.04 48.10 42.64
C LEU A 573 -24.02 48.20 41.50
N ALA A 574 -24.14 47.37 40.46
CA ALA A 574 -23.42 47.64 39.21
C ALA A 574 -23.86 48.99 38.61
N LYS A 575 -22.88 49.65 38.01
CA LYS A 575 -23.04 50.94 37.34
C LYS A 575 -23.68 50.75 35.97
N VAL A 576 -24.65 51.60 35.67
CA VAL A 576 -25.48 51.54 34.47
C VAL A 576 -25.67 52.95 33.94
N ALA A 577 -25.61 53.11 32.62
CA ALA A 577 -25.85 54.38 31.96
C ALA A 577 -27.24 54.43 31.29
N SER A 578 -27.63 55.62 30.83
CA SER A 578 -28.99 55.88 30.29
C SER A 578 -29.34 55.13 28.99
N GLY A 579 -28.37 54.51 28.30
CA GLY A 579 -28.64 53.61 27.17
C GLY A 579 -29.36 52.31 27.57
N GLY A 580 -29.20 51.89 28.83
CA GLY A 580 -29.70 50.62 29.35
C GLY A 580 -28.77 49.44 29.07
N LEU A 581 -29.21 48.23 29.44
CA LEU A 581 -28.39 47.02 29.40
C LEU A 581 -29.20 45.75 29.12
N VAL A 582 -28.51 44.60 29.06
CA VAL A 582 -29.10 43.26 29.13
C VAL A 582 -28.88 42.67 30.52
N ILE A 583 -29.94 42.64 31.34
CA ILE A 583 -29.94 41.87 32.59
C ILE A 583 -30.14 40.39 32.21
N ASN A 584 -29.37 39.48 32.81
CA ASN A 584 -29.46 38.05 32.57
C ASN A 584 -29.18 37.22 33.83
N GLY A 585 -29.68 35.99 33.84
CA GLY A 585 -29.63 35.09 34.99
C GLY A 585 -30.29 33.75 34.68
N THR A 586 -30.66 33.03 35.74
CA THR A 586 -31.33 31.73 35.65
C THR A 586 -32.61 31.70 36.46
N ALA A 587 -33.49 30.75 36.14
CA ALA A 587 -34.64 30.40 36.95
C ALA A 587 -34.68 28.88 37.07
N ASP A 588 -35.08 28.36 38.22
CA ASP A 588 -35.13 26.92 38.49
C ASP A 588 -36.29 26.61 39.44
N ASP A 589 -36.55 25.34 39.75
CA ASP A 589 -37.72 24.90 40.52
C ASP A 589 -37.55 23.48 41.07
N ASP A 590 -38.46 23.01 41.94
CA ASP A 590 -38.65 21.57 42.16
C ASP A 590 -39.58 20.92 41.09
N GLY A 591 -40.38 21.73 40.40
CA GLY A 591 -41.03 21.45 39.11
C GLY A 591 -40.28 21.98 37.87
N LEU A 592 -40.85 23.00 37.19
CA LEU A 592 -40.35 23.54 35.92
C LEU A 592 -40.81 24.99 35.66
N VAL A 593 -39.88 25.94 35.48
CA VAL A 593 -40.21 27.35 35.21
C VAL A 593 -40.82 27.58 33.81
N LYS A 594 -42.03 28.15 33.82
CA LYS A 594 -42.94 28.44 32.71
C LYS A 594 -42.67 29.78 32.03
N GLU A 595 -42.60 30.87 32.80
CA GLU A 595 -42.36 32.22 32.28
C GLU A 595 -41.57 33.10 33.27
N VAL A 596 -40.88 34.13 32.74
CA VAL A 596 -40.04 35.06 33.51
C VAL A 596 -40.21 36.49 33.00
N TRP A 597 -40.44 37.46 33.89
CA TRP A 597 -40.62 38.88 33.52
C TRP A 597 -39.98 39.85 34.53
N LEU A 598 -39.80 41.11 34.10
CA LEU A 598 -39.11 42.20 34.79
C LEU A 598 -40.03 43.43 34.96
N GLU A 599 -39.92 44.08 36.12
CA GLU A 599 -40.42 45.42 36.44
C GLU A 599 -39.24 46.34 36.80
N LEU A 600 -39.26 47.59 36.33
CA LEU A 600 -38.23 48.60 36.56
C LEU A 600 -38.84 49.87 37.14
N THR A 601 -38.32 50.38 38.26
CA THR A 601 -38.66 51.69 38.83
C THR A 601 -37.45 52.63 38.75
N LEU A 602 -37.63 53.79 38.10
CA LEU A 602 -36.59 54.83 37.98
C LEU A 602 -36.56 55.79 39.19
N PRO A 603 -35.45 56.50 39.44
CA PRO A 603 -35.36 57.57 40.46
C PRO A 603 -36.41 58.69 40.31
N SER A 604 -37.00 58.86 39.13
CA SER A 604 -38.11 59.79 38.85
C SER A 604 -39.50 59.28 39.29
N GLY A 605 -39.60 58.04 39.79
CA GLY A 605 -40.86 57.38 40.12
C GLY A 605 -41.59 56.73 38.94
N ALA A 606 -41.03 56.78 37.73
CA ALA A 606 -41.60 56.11 36.55
C ALA A 606 -41.37 54.59 36.61
N VAL A 607 -42.37 53.80 36.19
CA VAL A 607 -42.36 52.33 36.26
C VAL A 607 -42.62 51.70 34.89
N PHE A 608 -41.86 50.65 34.55
CA PHE A 608 -41.93 49.92 33.28
C PHE A 608 -41.94 48.40 33.50
N LYS A 609 -42.52 47.63 32.58
CA LYS A 609 -42.55 46.15 32.61
C LYS A 609 -42.10 45.55 31.27
N LYS A 610 -41.39 44.42 31.30
CA LYS A 610 -40.93 43.66 30.12
C LYS A 610 -40.90 42.16 30.37
N MET A 611 -41.29 41.37 29.36
CA MET A 611 -41.06 39.92 29.35
C MET A 611 -39.57 39.63 29.12
N ALA A 612 -39.03 38.59 29.75
CA ALA A 612 -37.67 38.13 29.50
C ALA A 612 -37.65 37.05 28.41
N ALA A 613 -36.57 37.01 27.62
CA ALA A 613 -36.30 35.94 26.67
C ALA A 613 -35.76 34.71 27.42
N TRP A 614 -36.69 33.91 27.94
CA TRP A 614 -36.46 32.65 28.64
C TRP A 614 -35.99 31.54 27.70
N ARG A 615 -35.00 30.75 28.14
CA ARG A 615 -34.56 29.50 27.52
C ARG A 615 -34.46 28.43 28.60
N SER A 616 -35.48 27.58 28.67
CA SER A 616 -35.54 26.42 29.58
C SER A 616 -34.36 25.46 29.41
N GLU A 617 -33.87 25.28 28.17
CA GLU A 617 -32.75 24.39 27.81
C GLU A 617 -31.44 24.72 28.54
N SER A 618 -31.14 26.01 28.70
CA SER A 618 -29.98 26.52 29.43
C SER A 618 -30.33 26.97 30.86
N LYS A 619 -31.60 26.81 31.26
CA LYS A 619 -32.24 27.47 32.41
C LYS A 619 -31.97 28.98 32.52
N THR A 620 -31.64 29.67 31.41
CA THR A 620 -31.28 31.10 31.43
C THR A 620 -32.36 31.99 30.83
N TRP A 621 -32.55 33.17 31.43
CA TRP A 621 -33.31 34.27 30.85
C TRP A 621 -32.38 35.47 30.59
N HIS A 622 -32.79 36.33 29.65
CA HIS A 622 -32.18 37.63 29.46
C HIS A 622 -33.24 38.67 29.06
N VAL A 623 -33.07 39.91 29.48
CA VAL A 623 -34.01 41.00 29.21
C VAL A 623 -33.26 42.32 28.97
N HIS A 624 -33.49 42.92 27.79
CA HIS A 624 -32.91 44.21 27.44
C HIS A 624 -33.77 45.33 28.03
N THR A 625 -33.25 46.07 29.02
CA THR A 625 -33.99 47.16 29.69
C THR A 625 -34.45 48.20 28.68
N GLY A 626 -33.58 48.53 27.72
CA GLY A 626 -33.75 49.68 26.84
C GLY A 626 -33.41 50.98 27.59
N ARG A 627 -33.56 52.10 26.88
CA ARG A 627 -33.19 53.43 27.35
C ARG A 627 -33.85 53.79 28.70
N LEU A 628 -33.05 54.30 29.63
CA LEU A 628 -33.41 54.65 31.01
C LEU A 628 -33.26 56.16 31.21
N ASP A 629 -34.21 56.94 30.67
CA ASP A 629 -34.21 58.40 30.82
C ASP A 629 -34.58 58.82 32.26
N GLY A 630 -33.61 59.35 33.01
CA GLY A 630 -33.81 59.75 34.40
C GLY A 630 -32.66 60.57 34.99
N VAL A 631 -32.85 60.99 36.25
CA VAL A 631 -31.81 61.61 37.08
C VAL A 631 -30.95 60.49 37.68
N PRO A 632 -29.61 60.66 37.83
CA PRO A 632 -28.75 59.66 38.45
C PRO A 632 -29.21 59.24 39.85
N GLY A 633 -29.10 57.95 40.17
CA GLY A 633 -29.58 57.35 41.41
C GLY A 633 -29.89 55.86 41.28
N VAL A 634 -30.50 55.27 42.31
CA VAL A 634 -30.80 53.83 42.31
C VAL A 634 -32.02 53.52 41.44
N VAL A 635 -31.83 52.70 40.41
CA VAL A 635 -32.91 52.02 39.67
C VAL A 635 -33.18 50.69 40.35
N ARG A 636 -34.44 50.43 40.71
CA ARG A 636 -34.86 49.15 41.30
C ARG A 636 -35.49 48.26 40.22
N ALA A 637 -34.90 47.09 40.02
CA ALA A 637 -35.40 46.03 39.16
C ALA A 637 -35.99 44.90 40.01
N VAL A 638 -37.18 44.43 39.66
CA VAL A 638 -37.87 43.31 40.31
C VAL A 638 -38.23 42.30 39.23
N LEU A 639 -37.74 41.06 39.35
CA LEU A 639 -38.02 39.98 38.42
C LEU A 639 -38.89 38.92 39.08
N ARG A 640 -39.67 38.21 38.25
CA ARG A 640 -40.53 37.10 38.69
C ARG A 640 -40.40 35.89 37.78
N ALA A 641 -40.61 34.71 38.37
CA ALA A 641 -40.69 33.42 37.69
C ALA A 641 -41.91 32.65 38.19
N ILE A 642 -42.59 31.92 37.30
CA ILE A 642 -43.74 31.06 37.60
C ILE A 642 -43.46 29.66 37.06
N ASP A 643 -43.93 28.61 37.74
CA ASP A 643 -43.71 27.22 37.33
C ASP A 643 -44.90 26.53 36.61
N ASN A 644 -44.73 25.24 36.29
CA ASN A 644 -45.70 24.36 35.62
C ASN A 644 -46.71 23.67 36.57
N SER A 645 -46.40 23.56 37.86
CA SER A 645 -47.34 23.25 38.95
C SER A 645 -48.20 24.48 39.36
N TYR A 646 -47.88 25.66 38.83
CA TYR A 646 -48.52 26.98 38.96
C TYR A 646 -48.13 27.84 40.19
N ASN A 647 -46.95 27.65 40.79
CA ASN A 647 -46.48 28.48 41.89
C ASN A 647 -45.47 29.57 41.42
N GLU A 648 -45.09 30.53 42.27
CA GLU A 648 -44.39 31.79 41.89
C GLU A 648 -43.17 32.10 42.79
N ALA A 649 -42.13 32.70 42.20
CA ALA A 649 -40.94 33.24 42.88
C ALA A 649 -40.53 34.63 42.36
N VAL A 650 -39.78 35.38 43.18
CA VAL A 650 -39.42 36.79 42.94
C VAL A 650 -37.95 37.05 43.33
N ALA A 651 -37.25 37.89 42.57
CA ALA A 651 -35.89 38.36 42.84
C ALA A 651 -35.77 39.88 42.61
N GLU A 652 -34.83 40.53 43.29
CA GLU A 652 -34.60 41.98 43.16
C GLU A 652 -33.14 42.32 42.86
N LEU A 653 -32.94 43.40 42.10
CA LEU A 653 -31.64 43.97 41.75
C LEU A 653 -31.71 45.49 41.86
N ASN A 654 -30.76 46.09 42.58
CA ASN A 654 -30.57 47.53 42.58
C ASN A 654 -29.40 47.86 41.65
N LEU A 655 -29.59 48.83 40.77
CA LEU A 655 -28.59 49.30 39.80
C LEU A 655 -28.27 50.77 40.10
N GLU A 656 -27.00 51.16 40.04
CA GLU A 656 -26.61 52.56 40.12
C GLU A 656 -26.71 53.18 38.73
N LEU A 657 -27.79 53.92 38.44
CA LEU A 657 -27.89 54.73 37.23
C LEU A 657 -26.92 55.91 37.38
N ILE A 658 -25.73 55.77 36.83
CA ILE A 658 -24.69 56.80 36.82
C ILE A 658 -24.86 57.71 35.60
N LEU A 659 -24.34 58.93 35.73
CA LEU A 659 -24.02 59.75 34.56
C LEU A 659 -22.65 59.30 34.04
N ASP A 660 -22.63 58.22 33.24
CA ASP A 660 -21.41 57.77 32.60
C ASP A 660 -21.01 58.72 31.45
N ILE A 661 -19.74 59.09 31.42
CA ILE A 661 -19.11 60.01 30.46
C ILE A 661 -17.72 59.52 30.04
N ALA A 662 -17.32 58.31 30.45
CA ALA A 662 -16.00 57.74 30.18
C ALA A 662 -16.05 56.87 28.91
N PRO A 663 -15.16 57.06 27.92
CA PRO A 663 -15.07 56.16 26.77
C PRO A 663 -14.29 54.86 27.09
N PRO A 664 -14.74 53.69 26.58
CA PRO A 664 -14.17 52.39 26.95
C PRO A 664 -12.75 52.18 26.41
N VAL A 665 -11.85 51.55 27.17
CA VAL A 665 -10.42 51.45 26.80
C VAL A 665 -10.12 50.18 25.99
N ILE A 666 -9.67 50.35 24.74
CA ILE A 666 -9.17 49.26 23.88
C ILE A 666 -7.68 49.04 24.15
N SER A 667 -7.34 47.90 24.74
CA SER A 667 -6.00 47.53 25.21
C SER A 667 -5.53 46.17 24.68
N SER A 668 -4.27 45.80 24.99
CA SER A 668 -3.69 44.47 24.76
C SER A 668 -3.85 43.93 23.32
N VAL A 669 -3.83 44.82 22.33
CA VAL A 669 -4.07 44.46 20.93
C VAL A 669 -2.83 43.78 20.36
N SER A 670 -3.06 42.64 19.70
CA SER A 670 -2.07 41.75 19.08
C SER A 670 -1.14 42.39 18.04
N HIS A 671 -1.48 43.57 17.52
CA HIS A 671 -0.74 44.31 16.50
C HIS A 671 -0.68 45.80 16.85
N SER A 672 0.42 46.45 16.46
CA SER A 672 0.70 47.87 16.63
C SER A 672 0.63 48.65 15.30
N ASN A 673 0.68 49.99 15.37
CA ASN A 673 0.71 50.84 14.19
C ASN A 673 2.04 50.69 13.43
N GLY A 674 1.95 50.33 12.15
CA GLY A 674 3.09 50.11 11.27
C GLY A 674 3.48 48.63 11.10
N ASP A 675 2.90 47.73 11.90
CA ASP A 675 3.25 46.30 11.88
C ASP A 675 3.06 45.70 10.49
N LEU A 676 4.03 44.86 10.09
CA LEU A 676 3.93 44.07 8.88
C LEU A 676 2.92 42.94 9.10
N VAL A 677 2.06 42.69 8.12
CA VAL A 677 1.09 41.58 8.14
C VAL A 677 1.13 40.79 6.81
N PRO A 678 0.65 39.54 6.76
CA PRO A 678 0.46 38.83 5.49
C PRO A 678 -0.46 39.60 4.52
N HIS A 679 -0.39 39.28 3.22
CA HIS A 679 -1.32 39.88 2.24
C HIS A 679 -2.78 39.44 2.42
N GLY A 680 -3.06 38.45 3.27
CA GLY A 680 -4.39 37.98 3.68
C GLY A 680 -4.23 36.80 4.64
N GLY A 681 -5.29 36.41 5.37
CA GLY A 681 -5.27 35.22 6.23
C GLY A 681 -4.51 35.38 7.55
N PHE A 682 -4.90 36.34 8.38
CA PHE A 682 -4.30 36.58 9.71
C PHE A 682 -5.35 37.08 10.72
N THR A 683 -5.04 37.06 12.02
CA THR A 683 -6.01 37.36 13.08
C THR A 683 -5.56 38.53 13.93
N VAL A 684 -6.42 39.54 14.12
CA VAL A 684 -6.21 40.66 15.05
C VAL A 684 -7.13 40.48 16.25
N SER A 685 -6.57 40.25 17.43
CA SER A 685 -7.28 40.16 18.72
C SER A 685 -6.84 41.24 19.70
N GLY A 686 -7.63 41.47 20.75
CA GLY A 686 -7.33 42.41 21.83
C GLY A 686 -8.30 42.30 23.02
N VAL A 687 -8.28 43.32 23.89
CA VAL A 687 -9.09 43.39 25.12
C VAL A 687 -9.77 44.76 25.22
N LEU A 688 -11.03 44.79 25.66
CA LEU A 688 -11.79 45.99 26.01
C LEU A 688 -11.98 46.06 27.54
N SER A 689 -11.77 47.22 28.15
CA SER A 689 -11.87 47.42 29.60
C SER A 689 -12.47 48.78 29.92
N ASP A 690 -13.51 48.82 30.75
CA ASP A 690 -14.36 50.00 30.96
C ASP A 690 -15.26 49.86 32.20
N GLU A 691 -15.84 50.98 32.66
CA GLU A 691 -16.88 51.01 33.69
C GLU A 691 -18.22 50.40 33.23
N THR A 692 -18.63 50.53 31.95
CA THR A 692 -19.89 49.97 31.41
C THR A 692 -19.70 49.25 30.05
N ILE A 693 -18.84 48.23 30.02
CA ILE A 693 -18.50 47.41 28.82
C ILE A 693 -19.72 47.08 27.92
N GLY A 694 -19.65 47.48 26.64
CA GLY A 694 -20.66 47.15 25.64
C GLY A 694 -20.59 45.72 25.09
N GLY A 695 -21.70 45.24 24.52
CA GLY A 695 -21.84 43.86 24.03
C GLY A 695 -20.95 43.46 22.84
N SER A 696 -20.59 44.43 22.00
CA SER A 696 -19.87 44.21 20.73
C SER A 696 -19.03 45.41 20.32
N ILE A 697 -17.90 45.17 19.67
CA ILE A 697 -17.16 46.18 18.89
C ILE A 697 -17.56 46.10 17.42
N ARG A 698 -17.35 47.20 16.67
CA ARG A 698 -17.42 47.23 15.22
C ARG A 698 -16.01 47.36 14.63
N ALA A 699 -15.61 46.36 13.86
CA ALA A 699 -14.37 46.37 13.10
C ALA A 699 -14.65 46.83 11.66
N THR A 700 -14.08 47.97 11.27
CA THR A 700 -14.14 48.52 9.91
C THR A 700 -12.76 48.38 9.28
N ILE A 701 -12.64 47.51 8.27
CA ILE A 701 -11.41 47.26 7.51
C ILE A 701 -11.48 48.05 6.21
N SER A 702 -10.49 48.91 5.95
CA SER A 702 -10.47 49.77 4.76
C SER A 702 -9.04 49.97 4.21
N GLY A 703 -8.92 50.60 3.05
CA GLY A 703 -7.65 50.71 2.34
C GLY A 703 -7.26 49.39 1.67
N GLY A 704 -5.96 49.14 1.54
CA GLY A 704 -5.37 47.91 1.00
C GLY A 704 -5.74 47.51 -0.44
N GLY A 705 -6.54 48.30 -1.17
CA GLY A 705 -7.08 47.94 -2.49
C GLY A 705 -8.56 47.53 -2.48
N LEU A 706 -9.23 47.55 -1.33
CA LEU A 706 -10.69 47.32 -1.25
C LEU A 706 -11.48 48.40 -2.00
N VAL A 707 -12.52 47.99 -2.73
CA VAL A 707 -13.49 48.89 -3.41
C VAL A 707 -14.43 49.57 -2.41
N SER A 708 -14.70 48.91 -1.28
CA SER A 708 -15.53 49.39 -0.18
C SER A 708 -15.02 48.85 1.15
N ALA A 709 -15.16 49.61 2.23
CA ALA A 709 -14.79 49.13 3.56
C ALA A 709 -15.62 47.90 3.96
N LEU A 710 -14.97 46.91 4.59
CA LEU A 710 -15.61 45.72 5.12
C LEU A 710 -15.92 45.97 6.59
N ILE A 711 -17.21 45.87 6.96
CA ILE A 711 -17.69 46.13 8.32
C ILE A 711 -18.08 44.80 8.94
N ARG A 712 -17.57 44.54 10.15
CA ARG A 712 -17.86 43.33 10.93
C ARG A 712 -18.17 43.71 12.38
N ASP A 713 -19.35 43.36 12.86
CA ASP A 713 -19.67 43.43 14.29
C ASP A 713 -19.11 42.17 14.97
N VAL A 714 -18.41 42.35 16.10
CA VAL A 714 -17.66 41.29 16.79
C VAL A 714 -18.01 41.31 18.27
N GLU A 715 -18.42 40.16 18.80
CA GLU A 715 -18.80 39.99 20.20
C GLU A 715 -17.61 40.23 21.15
N VAL A 716 -17.89 40.90 22.27
CA VAL A 716 -16.91 41.12 23.35
C VAL A 716 -17.26 40.22 24.52
N SER A 717 -16.29 39.42 24.98
CA SER A 717 -16.43 38.60 26.18
C SER A 717 -16.63 39.49 27.42
N GLN A 718 -17.87 39.66 27.87
CA GLN A 718 -18.26 40.56 28.96
C GLN A 718 -17.47 40.33 30.27
N LYS A 719 -17.01 39.09 30.52
CA LYS A 719 -16.21 38.72 31.69
C LYS A 719 -14.69 38.97 31.54
N SER A 720 -14.17 39.14 30.33
CA SER A 720 -12.72 39.18 30.08
C SER A 720 -12.24 40.29 29.13
N GLY A 721 -13.17 41.05 28.55
CA GLY A 721 -12.89 42.06 27.53
C GLY A 721 -12.42 41.53 26.17
N ARG A 722 -12.16 40.22 26.04
CA ARG A 722 -11.50 39.64 24.87
C ARG A 722 -12.40 39.64 23.63
N TRP A 723 -11.79 39.97 22.49
CA TRP A 723 -12.37 39.95 21.14
C TRP A 723 -11.33 39.51 20.10
N SER A 724 -11.79 39.09 18.92
CA SER A 724 -10.90 38.60 17.83
C SER A 724 -11.51 38.80 16.45
N ILE A 725 -10.70 39.21 15.47
CA ILE A 725 -11.07 39.51 14.08
C ILE A 725 -10.20 38.68 13.14
N LEU A 726 -10.80 37.77 12.37
CA LEU A 726 -10.10 37.04 11.29
C LEU A 726 -10.12 37.85 9.99
N ILE A 727 -8.98 38.33 9.55
CA ILE A 727 -8.77 38.82 8.18
C ILE A 727 -8.57 37.59 7.29
N ALA A 728 -9.46 37.36 6.33
CA ALA A 728 -9.61 36.07 5.65
C ALA A 728 -8.51 35.84 4.60
N PRO A 729 -8.14 34.58 4.27
CA PRO A 729 -7.14 34.28 3.25
C PRO A 729 -7.44 34.85 1.85
N GLU A 730 -8.72 34.93 1.48
CA GLU A 730 -9.24 35.48 0.24
C GLU A 730 -9.25 37.02 0.18
N GLU A 731 -9.12 37.69 1.33
CA GLU A 731 -9.02 39.15 1.42
C GLU A 731 -7.56 39.55 1.11
N HIS A 732 -7.25 39.75 -0.18
CA HIS A 732 -5.91 40.09 -0.65
C HIS A 732 -5.67 41.61 -0.72
N PHE A 733 -4.77 42.11 0.14
CA PHE A 733 -4.45 43.54 0.26
C PHE A 733 -3.07 43.87 -0.33
N SER A 734 -2.99 44.88 -1.20
CA SER A 734 -1.76 45.30 -1.92
C SER A 734 -1.16 46.63 -1.44
N SER A 735 -1.73 47.26 -0.43
CA SER A 735 -1.28 48.53 0.17
C SER A 735 -1.69 48.58 1.67
N PRO A 736 -1.33 49.61 2.47
CA PRO A 736 -1.67 49.63 3.89
C PRO A 736 -3.17 49.48 4.17
N ILE A 737 -3.48 48.65 5.17
CA ILE A 737 -4.82 48.39 5.68
C ILE A 737 -5.06 49.34 6.86
N PHE A 738 -6.20 50.02 6.86
CA PHE A 738 -6.70 50.80 7.99
C PHE A 738 -7.80 49.99 8.67
N LEU A 739 -7.47 49.37 9.80
CA LEU A 739 -8.41 48.70 10.68
C LEU A 739 -8.84 49.68 11.78
N THR A 740 -10.07 50.15 11.68
CA THR A 740 -10.73 50.96 12.71
C THR A 740 -11.57 50.04 13.59
N ILE A 741 -11.29 50.03 14.89
CA ILE A 741 -12.08 49.32 15.90
C ILE A 741 -12.87 50.38 16.66
N ASP A 742 -14.17 50.49 16.36
CA ASP A 742 -15.11 51.33 17.09
C ASP A 742 -15.68 50.52 18.27
N ALA A 743 -15.42 50.96 19.49
CA ALA A 743 -16.05 50.44 20.70
C ALA A 743 -17.04 51.47 21.28
N ALA A 744 -18.15 50.97 21.82
CA ALA A 744 -19.09 51.75 22.60
C ALA A 744 -19.36 51.05 23.93
N ASP A 745 -19.62 51.84 24.97
CA ASP A 745 -20.06 51.40 26.29
C ASP A 745 -21.61 51.28 26.34
N GLY A 746 -22.17 51.07 27.53
CA GLY A 746 -23.61 51.09 27.79
C GLY A 746 -24.25 52.48 27.77
N ALA A 747 -23.45 53.56 27.75
CA ALA A 747 -23.91 54.94 27.69
C ALA A 747 -24.06 55.48 26.26
N GLY A 748 -23.30 54.90 25.32
CA GLY A 748 -23.04 55.46 24.00
C GLY A 748 -21.81 56.37 23.93
N ASN A 749 -20.97 56.42 24.97
CA ASN A 749 -19.60 56.95 24.86
C ASN A 749 -18.80 56.01 23.94
N LYS A 750 -17.87 56.57 23.17
CA LYS A 750 -17.17 55.82 22.12
C LYS A 750 -15.67 56.02 22.17
N SER A 751 -14.96 54.92 22.05
CA SER A 751 -13.52 54.95 21.75
C SER A 751 -13.25 54.31 20.40
N VAL A 752 -12.16 54.73 19.79
CA VAL A 752 -11.77 54.28 18.45
C VAL A 752 -10.30 53.92 18.47
N LYS A 753 -9.97 52.66 18.20
CA LYS A 753 -8.59 52.21 17.99
C LYS A 753 -8.35 52.04 16.50
N ASN A 754 -7.57 52.96 15.93
CA ASN A 754 -7.09 52.84 14.56
C ASN A 754 -5.74 52.10 14.55
N LEU A 755 -5.65 51.07 13.70
CA LEU A 755 -4.44 50.36 13.35
C LEU A 755 -4.15 50.50 11.85
N VAL A 756 -2.96 51.00 11.53
CA VAL A 756 -2.37 50.94 10.19
C VAL A 756 -1.50 49.69 10.14
N LEU A 757 -1.93 48.68 9.38
CA LEU A 757 -1.22 47.43 9.18
C LEU A 757 -0.66 47.40 7.75
N ASN A 758 0.54 46.88 7.57
CA ASN A 758 1.29 46.95 6.31
C ASN A 758 1.41 45.56 5.65
N PRO A 759 0.59 45.23 4.64
CA PRO A 759 0.70 43.97 3.90
C PRO A 759 2.08 43.80 3.27
N SER A 760 2.77 42.74 3.67
CA SER A 760 4.15 42.48 3.29
C SER A 760 4.30 41.10 2.66
N ASP A 761 5.06 41.08 1.57
CA ASP A 761 5.40 39.85 0.85
C ASP A 761 6.33 38.93 1.67
N VAL A 762 6.97 39.46 2.73
CA VAL A 762 7.93 38.75 3.58
C VAL A 762 7.35 37.47 4.19
N PHE A 763 6.08 37.47 4.59
CA PHE A 763 5.44 36.28 5.17
C PHE A 763 5.38 35.13 4.15
N HIS A 764 5.06 35.44 2.89
CA HIS A 764 5.04 34.45 1.82
C HIS A 764 6.45 34.07 1.33
N GLN A 765 7.44 34.98 1.42
CA GLN A 765 8.84 34.67 1.15
C GLN A 765 9.43 33.73 2.21
N THR A 766 9.23 34.04 3.50
CA THR A 766 9.64 33.19 4.63
C THR A 766 8.97 31.81 4.57
N TRP A 767 7.66 31.76 4.35
CA TRP A 767 6.95 30.49 4.18
C TRP A 767 7.43 29.70 2.95
N HIS A 768 7.73 30.39 1.83
CA HIS A 768 8.29 29.73 0.64
C HIS A 768 9.68 29.15 0.89
N GLY A 769 10.60 29.95 1.44
CA GLY A 769 11.96 29.53 1.76
C GLY A 769 11.97 28.31 2.67
N LEU A 770 11.27 28.37 3.80
CA LEU A 770 11.17 27.25 4.73
C LEU A 770 10.51 26.01 4.11
N LYS A 771 9.48 26.17 3.27
CA LYS A 771 8.87 25.04 2.53
C LYS A 771 9.82 24.43 1.48
N ARG A 772 10.92 25.11 1.13
CA ARG A 772 11.93 24.65 0.16
C ARG A 772 13.20 24.10 0.78
N THR A 773 13.58 24.57 1.97
CA THR A 773 14.86 24.23 2.61
C THR A 773 14.70 23.45 3.92
N THR A 774 13.48 22.94 4.18
CA THR A 774 13.16 22.09 5.33
C THR A 774 12.16 21.01 4.91
N PHE A 775 12.12 19.88 5.61
CA PHE A 775 11.08 18.87 5.39
C PHE A 775 9.70 19.31 5.92
N GLY A 776 9.63 20.34 6.77
CA GLY A 776 8.40 20.85 7.37
C GLY A 776 8.58 22.18 8.08
N VAL A 777 7.58 23.05 8.03
CA VAL A 777 7.63 24.39 8.62
C VAL A 777 7.03 24.32 10.02
N ASN A 778 7.86 24.06 11.02
CA ASN A 778 7.45 24.19 12.43
C ASN A 778 7.30 25.67 12.81
N GLN A 779 6.65 25.92 13.95
CA GLN A 779 6.34 27.28 14.40
C GLN A 779 7.58 28.06 14.89
N GLU A 780 8.62 27.35 15.37
CA GLU A 780 9.85 27.98 15.87
C GLU A 780 10.68 28.54 14.70
N ASP A 781 10.95 27.72 13.68
CA ASP A 781 11.70 28.08 12.48
C ASP A 781 11.01 29.22 11.72
N TYR A 782 9.67 29.18 11.61
CA TYR A 782 8.90 30.27 11.01
C TYR A 782 9.03 31.60 11.78
N ARG A 783 8.96 31.55 13.11
CA ARG A 783 9.14 32.73 13.97
C ARG A 783 10.57 33.28 13.88
N ILE A 784 11.59 32.43 13.86
CA ILE A 784 12.99 32.83 13.76
C ILE A 784 13.26 33.45 12.39
N ALA A 785 12.91 32.78 11.29
CA ALA A 785 13.14 33.28 9.94
C ALA A 785 12.31 34.52 9.59
N LEU A 786 11.13 34.72 10.20
CA LEU A 786 10.39 35.97 10.10
C LEU A 786 11.05 37.10 10.90
N GLY A 787 11.60 36.81 12.08
CA GLY A 787 12.23 37.79 12.97
C GLY A 787 13.61 38.27 12.52
N MET A 788 14.41 37.41 11.90
CA MET A 788 15.73 37.78 11.34
C MET A 788 15.70 38.06 9.82
N GLY A 789 14.61 37.71 9.14
CA GLY A 789 14.52 37.73 7.68
C GLY A 789 14.97 36.40 7.05
N ILE A 790 14.26 35.96 6.01
CA ILE A 790 14.48 34.65 5.40
C ILE A 790 15.86 34.51 4.75
N SER A 791 16.41 35.58 4.17
CA SER A 791 17.76 35.56 3.57
C SER A 791 18.84 35.20 4.60
N ASP A 792 18.77 35.79 5.79
CA ASP A 792 19.76 35.59 6.85
C ASP A 792 19.60 34.21 7.50
N PHE A 793 18.35 33.75 7.67
CA PHE A 793 18.07 32.36 8.08
C PHE A 793 18.65 31.35 7.09
N LEU A 794 18.47 31.56 5.78
CA LEU A 794 19.02 30.69 4.74
C LEU A 794 20.56 30.75 4.70
N SER A 795 21.15 31.93 4.93
CA SER A 795 22.61 32.10 5.06
C SER A 795 23.17 31.30 6.24
N VAL A 796 22.47 31.26 7.38
CA VAL A 796 22.82 30.41 8.53
C VAL A 796 22.68 28.91 8.18
N GLN A 797 21.61 28.51 7.49
CA GLN A 797 21.39 27.12 7.07
C GLN A 797 22.44 26.61 6.08
N LEU A 798 23.08 27.49 5.29
CA LEU A 798 24.20 27.13 4.40
C LEU A 798 25.50 26.80 5.15
N SER A 799 25.60 27.15 6.43
CA SER A 799 26.73 26.81 7.31
C SER A 799 26.23 25.99 8.52
N PRO A 800 25.88 24.70 8.32
CA PRO A 800 25.23 23.89 9.35
C PRO A 800 26.08 23.69 10.62
N GLY A 801 27.40 23.87 10.54
CA GLY A 801 28.28 23.88 11.73
C GLY A 801 28.01 25.05 12.69
N GLY A 802 27.45 26.16 12.20
CA GLY A 802 27.04 27.31 13.01
C GLY A 802 25.60 27.25 13.53
N VAL A 803 24.83 26.22 13.15
CA VAL A 803 23.47 26.00 13.64
C VAL A 803 23.54 25.25 14.97
N ASP A 804 23.03 25.88 16.03
CA ASP A 804 22.77 25.18 17.30
C ASP A 804 21.68 24.10 17.10
N ASP A 805 21.98 22.92 17.60
CA ASP A 805 21.18 21.71 17.44
C ASP A 805 21.17 20.86 18.73
N ALA A 806 21.45 21.48 19.90
CA ALA A 806 21.55 20.77 21.17
C ALA A 806 20.29 19.93 21.50
N GLY A 807 19.10 20.46 21.19
CA GLY A 807 17.83 19.75 21.39
C GLY A 807 17.64 18.48 20.54
N TYR A 808 18.36 18.33 19.41
CA TYR A 808 18.40 17.05 18.69
C TYR A 808 19.20 16.00 19.49
N ALA A 809 20.33 16.38 20.07
CA ALA A 809 21.20 15.48 20.82
C ALA A 809 20.54 14.96 22.11
N GLU A 810 19.65 15.73 22.72
CA GLU A 810 18.79 15.27 23.83
C GLU A 810 17.73 14.28 23.34
N LYS A 811 16.95 14.65 22.32
CA LYS A 811 15.89 13.78 21.77
C LYS A 811 16.41 12.43 21.25
N ALA A 812 17.61 12.42 20.67
CA ALA A 812 18.25 11.20 20.15
C ALA A 812 18.62 10.16 21.24
N GLN A 813 18.63 10.53 22.54
CA GLN A 813 18.99 9.61 23.63
C GLN A 813 17.82 8.76 24.14
N PHE A 814 16.56 9.15 23.88
CA PHE A 814 15.38 8.51 24.45
C PHE A 814 14.66 7.53 23.49
N LEU A 815 15.28 7.21 22.34
CA LEU A 815 14.62 6.50 21.24
C LEU A 815 15.17 5.06 21.07
N PRO A 816 14.34 4.05 20.75
CA PRO A 816 14.77 2.66 20.64
C PRO A 816 15.84 2.43 19.56
N GLN A 817 16.90 1.69 19.89
CA GLN A 817 17.89 1.24 18.90
C GLN A 817 17.34 0.07 18.08
N GLY A 818 16.69 0.38 16.96
CA GLY A 818 16.15 -0.57 15.98
C GLY A 818 17.04 -0.77 14.75
N THR A 819 16.94 -1.94 14.11
CA THR A 819 17.84 -2.42 13.04
C THR A 819 17.64 -1.82 11.64
N HIS A 820 16.87 -0.72 11.50
CA HIS A 820 16.41 -0.23 10.20
C HIS A 820 16.81 1.24 9.93
N LEU A 821 17.33 1.48 8.72
CA LEU A 821 17.84 2.76 8.23
C LEU A 821 16.87 3.94 8.36
N GLY A 822 15.56 3.66 8.26
CA GLY A 822 14.53 4.70 8.35
C GLY A 822 14.55 5.43 9.69
N THR A 823 14.93 4.78 10.78
CA THR A 823 14.81 5.34 12.14
C THR A 823 15.74 6.54 12.37
N PRO A 824 17.09 6.46 12.20
CA PRO A 824 17.95 7.63 12.43
C PRO A 824 17.74 8.74 11.38
N LEU A 825 17.50 8.38 10.12
CA LEU A 825 17.35 9.35 9.03
C LEU A 825 16.06 10.17 9.19
N THR A 826 14.93 9.50 9.44
CA THR A 826 13.65 10.19 9.70
C THR A 826 13.71 11.04 10.98
N GLN A 827 14.40 10.56 12.03
CA GLN A 827 14.64 11.36 13.24
C GLN A 827 15.40 12.66 12.95
N ARG A 828 16.46 12.63 12.11
CA ARG A 828 17.13 13.86 11.65
C ARG A 828 16.15 14.77 10.93
N MET A 829 15.47 14.26 9.89
CA MET A 829 14.53 15.04 9.07
C MET A 829 13.45 15.73 9.91
N ILE A 830 12.93 15.07 10.96
CA ILE A 830 11.95 15.67 11.89
C ILE A 830 12.64 16.69 12.83
N PHE A 831 13.68 16.29 13.56
CA PHE A 831 14.11 16.99 14.78
C PHE A 831 15.29 17.95 14.64
N THR A 832 16.21 17.79 13.67
CA THR A 832 17.37 18.70 13.61
C THR A 832 16.95 20.10 13.16
N LYS A 833 17.62 21.11 13.73
CA LYS A 833 17.59 22.50 13.24
C LYS A 833 18.44 22.69 11.97
N ARG A 834 19.31 21.75 11.60
CA ARG A 834 20.16 21.75 10.39
C ARG A 834 19.40 21.28 9.14
N GLN A 835 18.19 21.78 8.96
CA GLN A 835 17.23 21.27 7.98
C GLN A 835 17.76 21.29 6.53
N LEU A 836 18.48 22.33 6.10
CA LEU A 836 19.03 22.36 4.74
C LEU A 836 20.13 21.30 4.53
N GLN A 837 20.87 20.93 5.58
CA GLN A 837 21.87 19.85 5.52
C GLN A 837 21.19 18.52 5.20
N GLU A 838 20.12 18.17 5.90
CA GLU A 838 19.41 16.90 5.70
C GLU A 838 18.63 16.89 4.37
N VAL A 839 18.06 18.03 3.95
CA VAL A 839 17.43 18.17 2.62
C VAL A 839 18.46 17.94 1.49
N MET A 840 19.65 18.53 1.60
CA MET A 840 20.74 18.29 0.65
C MET A 840 21.29 16.86 0.73
N THR A 841 21.32 16.26 1.93
CA THR A 841 21.74 14.86 2.11
C THR A 841 20.84 13.92 1.32
N TRP A 842 19.53 14.06 1.48
CA TRP A 842 18.53 13.29 0.74
C TRP A 842 18.60 13.53 -0.79
N PHE A 843 18.90 14.75 -1.22
CA PHE A 843 19.17 15.05 -2.63
C PHE A 843 20.36 14.24 -3.18
N TRP A 844 21.48 14.17 -2.44
CA TRP A 844 22.66 13.42 -2.87
C TRP A 844 22.47 11.91 -2.81
N ASP A 845 21.82 11.42 -1.77
CA ASP A 845 21.41 10.01 -1.59
C ASP A 845 20.57 9.52 -2.78
N ASN A 846 19.58 10.32 -3.20
CA ASN A 846 18.77 10.07 -4.40
C ASN A 846 19.51 10.38 -5.73
N HIS A 847 20.60 11.15 -5.72
CA HIS A 847 21.39 11.45 -6.92
C HIS A 847 22.39 10.34 -7.25
N PHE A 848 22.95 9.71 -6.22
CA PHE A 848 23.90 8.59 -6.30
C PHE A 848 23.25 7.28 -5.85
N SER A 849 22.01 7.04 -6.29
CA SER A 849 21.13 6.00 -5.73
C SER A 849 21.71 4.58 -5.83
N THR A 850 21.85 3.91 -4.70
CA THR A 850 22.25 2.50 -4.57
C THR A 850 21.06 1.55 -4.62
N TYR A 851 21.33 0.25 -4.79
CA TYR A 851 20.31 -0.80 -4.72
C TYR A 851 20.63 -1.80 -3.61
N TYR A 852 20.04 -1.58 -2.44
CA TYR A 852 20.18 -2.39 -1.22
C TYR A 852 20.31 -3.90 -1.46
N HIS A 853 19.46 -4.49 -2.30
CA HIS A 853 19.46 -5.94 -2.53
C HIS A 853 20.68 -6.47 -3.32
N ALA A 854 21.56 -5.60 -3.85
CA ALA A 854 22.85 -5.99 -4.42
C ALA A 854 23.89 -6.39 -3.34
N HIS A 855 23.74 -5.93 -2.10
CA HIS A 855 24.66 -6.21 -0.98
C HIS A 855 23.98 -6.68 0.31
N GLY A 856 22.71 -6.39 0.52
CA GLY A 856 21.92 -6.78 1.70
C GLY A 856 22.39 -6.19 3.03
N SER A 857 23.28 -5.18 2.98
CA SER A 857 23.94 -4.60 4.15
C SER A 857 23.48 -3.17 4.37
N SER A 858 22.70 -2.94 5.42
CA SER A 858 22.24 -1.61 5.84
C SER A 858 23.38 -0.72 6.36
N VAL A 859 24.46 -1.32 6.86
CA VAL A 859 25.66 -0.60 7.31
C VAL A 859 26.33 0.15 6.15
N PHE A 860 26.26 -0.37 4.93
CA PHE A 860 26.85 0.29 3.76
C PHE A 860 26.06 1.55 3.37
N GLU A 861 24.73 1.44 3.28
CA GLU A 861 23.85 2.59 2.99
C GLU A 861 24.02 3.69 4.05
N TYR A 862 24.08 3.32 5.34
CA TYR A 862 24.27 4.27 6.43
C TYR A 862 25.63 4.99 6.34
N ALA A 863 26.70 4.27 5.99
CA ALA A 863 28.03 4.84 5.88
C ALA A 863 28.17 5.78 4.66
N GLU A 864 27.52 5.44 3.54
CA GLU A 864 27.42 6.31 2.37
C GLU A 864 26.57 7.55 2.65
N ASN A 865 25.39 7.39 3.26
CA ASN A 865 24.51 8.49 3.62
C ASN A 865 25.16 9.46 4.63
N GLU A 866 25.83 8.97 5.69
CA GLU A 866 26.60 9.84 6.60
C GLU A 866 27.77 10.53 5.87
N GLY A 867 28.35 9.90 4.85
CA GLY A 867 29.32 10.51 3.94
C GLY A 867 28.73 11.66 3.11
N PHE A 868 27.57 11.43 2.48
CA PHE A 868 26.83 12.49 1.79
C PHE A 868 26.41 13.59 2.76
N ARG A 869 25.96 13.27 3.97
CA ARG A 869 25.54 14.22 5.00
C ARG A 869 26.67 15.15 5.43
N LYS A 870 27.86 14.59 5.61
CA LYS A 870 29.10 15.33 5.91
C LYS A 870 29.52 16.27 4.77
N HIS A 871 29.29 15.90 3.52
CA HIS A 871 29.72 16.66 2.33
C HIS A 871 28.55 17.36 1.58
N SER A 872 27.35 17.37 2.16
CA SER A 872 26.08 17.77 1.52
C SER A 872 26.03 19.21 1.02
N LEU A 873 26.72 20.11 1.72
CA LEU A 873 26.94 21.51 1.35
C LEU A 873 28.44 21.80 1.06
N GLY A 874 29.24 20.73 0.93
CA GLY A 874 30.70 20.79 0.75
C GLY A 874 31.12 20.95 -0.71
N ASN A 875 31.99 20.07 -1.21
CA ASN A 875 32.48 20.08 -2.60
C ASN A 875 31.98 18.85 -3.38
N PHE A 876 31.59 19.03 -4.65
CA PHE A 876 31.05 17.96 -5.49
C PHE A 876 32.05 16.81 -5.71
N ARG A 877 33.36 17.11 -5.78
CA ARG A 877 34.40 16.09 -5.89
C ARG A 877 34.48 15.19 -4.64
N SER A 878 34.14 15.72 -3.47
CA SER A 878 34.04 14.91 -2.24
C SER A 878 32.82 13.99 -2.29
N LEU A 879 31.67 14.46 -2.79
CA LEU A 879 30.45 13.66 -2.95
C LEU A 879 30.64 12.52 -3.96
N LEU A 880 31.27 12.81 -5.10
CA LEU A 880 31.75 11.81 -6.05
C LEU A 880 32.68 10.78 -5.40
N GLY A 881 33.61 11.22 -4.54
CA GLY A 881 34.53 10.35 -3.81
C GLY A 881 33.86 9.47 -2.74
N VAL A 882 32.78 9.93 -2.11
CA VAL A 882 31.93 9.11 -1.23
C VAL A 882 31.30 7.99 -2.04
N SER A 883 30.62 8.31 -3.15
CA SER A 883 29.92 7.32 -3.95
C SER A 883 30.86 6.32 -4.64
N ALA A 884 31.92 6.80 -5.30
CA ALA A 884 32.88 5.94 -6.02
C ALA A 884 33.57 4.91 -5.11
N ARG A 885 33.72 5.21 -3.82
CA ARG A 885 34.34 4.33 -2.81
C ARG A 885 33.33 3.64 -1.90
N SER A 886 32.02 3.89 -2.05
CA SER A 886 31.00 3.24 -1.22
C SER A 886 30.91 1.75 -1.53
N PRO A 887 30.94 0.87 -0.51
CA PRO A 887 30.62 -0.54 -0.71
C PRO A 887 29.24 -0.75 -1.35
N ALA A 888 28.22 0.04 -1.00
CA ALA A 888 26.88 -0.12 -1.59
C ALA A 888 26.89 0.18 -3.11
N MET A 889 27.55 1.25 -3.54
CA MET A 889 27.73 1.59 -4.96
C MET A 889 28.61 0.57 -5.70
N LEU A 890 29.73 0.13 -5.10
CA LEU A 890 30.66 -0.85 -5.67
C LEU A 890 30.05 -2.25 -5.86
N TYR A 891 28.99 -2.58 -5.10
CA TYR A 891 28.13 -3.74 -5.32
C TYR A 891 27.02 -3.44 -6.34
N THR A 892 26.34 -2.30 -6.23
CA THR A 892 25.19 -1.91 -7.09
C THR A 892 25.54 -1.89 -8.58
N LEU A 893 26.70 -1.32 -8.95
CA LEU A 893 27.13 -1.19 -10.35
C LEU A 893 28.26 -2.17 -10.74
N ASP A 894 28.42 -3.26 -9.98
CA ASP A 894 29.36 -4.36 -10.22
C ASP A 894 30.85 -3.93 -10.35
N THR A 895 31.21 -2.75 -9.83
CA THR A 895 32.60 -2.24 -9.86
C THR A 895 33.56 -3.18 -9.13
N ARG A 896 33.12 -3.84 -8.05
CA ARG A 896 33.91 -4.87 -7.34
C ARG A 896 34.34 -6.06 -8.21
N SER A 897 33.69 -6.24 -9.36
CA SER A 897 33.90 -7.29 -10.35
C SER A 897 34.69 -6.77 -11.59
N ASN A 898 35.12 -5.50 -11.58
CA ASN A 898 35.83 -4.81 -12.65
C ASN A 898 37.34 -5.12 -12.60
N VAL A 899 37.85 -5.87 -13.57
CA VAL A 899 39.24 -6.34 -13.61
C VAL A 899 39.82 -6.19 -15.01
N LYS A 900 41.15 -6.01 -15.14
CA LYS A 900 41.84 -5.71 -16.40
C LYS A 900 41.58 -6.67 -17.57
N SER A 901 41.27 -7.94 -17.28
CA SER A 901 40.92 -8.96 -18.29
C SER A 901 39.47 -8.88 -18.77
N ARG A 902 38.61 -8.13 -18.07
CA ARG A 902 37.21 -7.86 -18.41
C ARG A 902 36.75 -6.54 -17.76
N PRO A 903 37.15 -5.38 -18.31
CA PRO A 903 36.68 -4.08 -17.83
C PRO A 903 35.15 -3.99 -17.89
N ASN A 904 34.54 -3.44 -16.84
CA ASN A 904 33.09 -3.31 -16.69
C ASN A 904 32.63 -1.87 -16.98
N GLU A 905 31.83 -1.69 -18.03
CA GLU A 905 31.32 -0.37 -18.42
C GLU A 905 30.22 0.19 -17.48
N ASN A 906 29.59 -0.61 -16.62
CA ASN A 906 28.41 -0.18 -15.85
C ASN A 906 28.66 1.10 -15.03
N TYR A 907 29.56 1.04 -14.03
CA TYR A 907 29.88 2.22 -13.22
C TYR A 907 30.47 3.39 -14.06
N ALA A 908 31.25 3.06 -15.09
CA ALA A 908 31.82 4.07 -15.99
C ALA A 908 30.75 4.84 -16.77
N ARG A 909 29.66 4.15 -17.15
CA ARG A 909 28.50 4.73 -17.81
C ARG A 909 27.72 5.61 -16.85
N GLU A 910 27.30 5.08 -15.70
CA GLU A 910 26.49 5.86 -14.74
C GLU A 910 27.25 7.08 -14.19
N LEU A 911 28.57 6.97 -14.01
CA LEU A 911 29.44 8.09 -13.64
C LEU A 911 29.32 9.26 -14.62
N LEU A 912 29.32 8.98 -15.93
CA LEU A 912 29.21 9.99 -16.98
C LEU A 912 27.75 10.42 -17.22
N GLU A 913 26.82 9.47 -17.30
CA GLU A 913 25.42 9.68 -17.73
C GLU A 913 24.49 10.20 -16.64
N LEU A 914 24.49 9.61 -15.44
CA LEU A 914 23.51 9.91 -14.38
C LEU A 914 24.11 10.67 -13.20
N HIS A 915 25.41 10.50 -12.92
CA HIS A 915 26.08 11.09 -11.77
C HIS A 915 26.76 12.42 -12.07
N ALA A 916 27.40 12.60 -13.24
CA ALA A 916 28.17 13.81 -13.54
C ALA A 916 27.72 14.56 -14.81
N LEU A 917 28.13 14.15 -16.01
CA LEU A 917 28.04 14.99 -17.21
C LEU A 917 26.62 15.10 -17.80
N GLY A 918 25.75 14.13 -17.53
CA GLY A 918 24.45 13.98 -18.18
C GLY A 918 24.55 13.17 -19.48
N VAL A 919 23.43 12.60 -19.94
CA VAL A 919 23.38 11.76 -21.17
C VAL A 919 23.86 12.52 -22.42
N ASP A 920 23.46 13.79 -22.59
CA ASP A 920 23.96 14.68 -23.65
C ASP A 920 25.29 15.37 -23.27
N GLY A 921 26.07 14.74 -22.38
CA GLY A 921 27.20 15.35 -21.67
C GLY A 921 28.41 15.72 -22.53
N GLY A 922 28.52 15.15 -23.73
CA GLY A 922 29.61 15.38 -24.69
C GLY A 922 30.78 14.38 -24.62
N TYR A 923 30.63 13.30 -23.86
CA TYR A 923 31.56 12.16 -23.83
C TYR A 923 31.24 11.17 -24.97
N SER A 924 32.16 10.23 -25.24
CA SER A 924 31.99 9.18 -26.25
C SER A 924 31.95 7.78 -25.65
N GLN A 925 31.55 6.79 -26.46
CA GLN A 925 31.65 5.36 -26.09
C GLN A 925 33.11 4.89 -25.89
N GLN A 926 34.12 5.63 -26.37
CA GLN A 926 35.50 5.34 -26.01
C GLN A 926 35.82 5.84 -24.59
N ASP A 927 35.33 7.02 -24.20
CA ASP A 927 35.52 7.53 -22.84
C ASP A 927 34.91 6.58 -21.79
N VAL A 928 33.72 6.01 -22.06
CA VAL A 928 33.13 4.97 -21.18
C VAL A 928 34.07 3.79 -20.99
N LYS A 929 34.76 3.33 -22.04
CA LYS A 929 35.72 2.22 -21.95
C LYS A 929 37.00 2.61 -21.20
N GLU A 930 37.52 3.80 -21.45
CA GLU A 930 38.76 4.27 -20.82
C GLU A 930 38.53 4.58 -19.32
N VAL A 931 37.34 5.06 -18.96
CA VAL A 931 36.89 5.15 -17.56
C VAL A 931 36.68 3.75 -16.96
N ALA A 932 36.09 2.80 -17.68
CA ALA A 932 35.95 1.41 -17.20
C ALA A 932 37.32 0.78 -16.87
N ARG A 933 38.33 1.03 -17.72
CA ARG A 933 39.74 0.66 -17.47
C ARG A 933 40.30 1.37 -16.23
N ALA A 934 40.06 2.66 -16.06
CA ALA A 934 40.55 3.44 -14.90
C ALA A 934 40.02 2.94 -13.54
N PHE A 935 38.80 2.40 -13.49
CA PHE A 935 38.20 1.82 -12.28
C PHE A 935 38.48 0.32 -12.09
N THR A 936 39.33 -0.32 -12.90
CA THR A 936 39.70 -1.74 -12.69
C THR A 936 40.45 -1.92 -11.37
N GLY A 937 40.21 -3.04 -10.68
CA GLY A 937 40.85 -3.36 -9.39
C GLY A 937 40.27 -2.63 -8.17
N TRP A 938 39.34 -1.69 -8.34
CA TRP A 938 38.55 -1.14 -7.23
C TRP A 938 37.60 -2.23 -6.70
N THR A 939 37.58 -2.45 -5.38
CA THR A 939 36.90 -3.61 -4.78
C THR A 939 36.39 -3.28 -3.36
N VAL A 940 35.56 -4.17 -2.82
CA VAL A 940 35.28 -4.24 -1.37
C VAL A 940 36.12 -5.37 -0.77
N VAL A 941 36.68 -5.15 0.42
CA VAL A 941 37.35 -6.15 1.29
C VAL A 941 36.95 -5.84 2.73
N ASP A 942 36.59 -6.87 3.51
CA ASP A 942 36.16 -6.76 4.92
C ASP A 942 35.08 -5.68 5.19
N GLY A 943 34.22 -5.43 4.19
CA GLY A 943 33.15 -4.44 4.23
C GLY A 943 33.58 -2.99 3.92
N GLY A 944 34.86 -2.72 3.64
CA GLY A 944 35.39 -1.42 3.26
C GLY A 944 35.94 -1.36 1.83
N PHE A 945 36.17 -0.14 1.34
CA PHE A 945 36.87 0.10 0.07
C PHE A 945 38.30 -0.45 0.10
N SER A 946 38.73 -1.08 -0.99
CA SER A 946 40.10 -1.53 -1.20
C SER A 946 40.46 -1.51 -2.69
N PHE A 947 41.76 -1.51 -3.00
CA PHE A 947 42.29 -1.47 -4.36
C PHE A 947 43.29 -2.61 -4.58
N ARG A 948 43.10 -3.38 -5.66
CA ARG A 948 43.95 -4.50 -6.06
C ARG A 948 44.70 -4.17 -7.34
N LEU A 949 45.95 -3.69 -7.21
CA LEU A 949 46.84 -3.39 -8.34
C LEU A 949 47.03 -4.60 -9.29
N ALA A 950 47.02 -5.82 -8.76
CA ALA A 950 47.11 -7.04 -9.56
C ALA A 950 45.94 -7.19 -10.57
N ASP A 951 44.77 -6.66 -10.24
CA ASP A 951 43.56 -6.67 -11.06
C ASP A 951 43.36 -5.39 -11.90
N HIS A 952 44.21 -4.37 -11.71
CA HIS A 952 44.17 -3.10 -12.43
C HIS A 952 44.87 -3.17 -13.80
N ASP A 953 44.31 -2.49 -14.80
CA ASP A 953 44.90 -2.29 -16.12
C ASP A 953 45.87 -1.11 -16.06
N VAL A 954 47.17 -1.39 -15.91
CA VAL A 954 48.23 -0.38 -15.85
C VAL A 954 48.55 0.29 -17.21
N GLY A 955 47.87 -0.07 -18.30
CA GLY A 955 48.11 0.55 -19.60
C GLY A 955 47.68 2.03 -19.65
N MET A 956 48.29 2.81 -20.53
CA MET A 956 47.91 4.21 -20.83
C MET A 956 46.41 4.29 -21.17
N LYS A 957 45.74 5.38 -20.75
CA LYS A 957 44.31 5.63 -20.94
C LYS A 957 44.09 7.04 -21.51
N SER A 958 42.93 7.29 -22.12
CA SER A 958 42.55 8.64 -22.55
C SER A 958 41.08 8.92 -22.25
N VAL A 959 40.79 9.92 -21.43
CA VAL A 959 39.45 10.23 -20.92
C VAL A 959 39.17 11.73 -21.13
N LEU A 960 38.05 12.04 -21.79
CA LEU A 960 37.60 13.40 -22.12
C LEU A 960 38.67 14.25 -22.83
N GLY A 961 39.50 13.60 -23.65
CA GLY A 961 40.62 14.22 -24.36
C GLY A 961 41.90 14.42 -23.54
N HIS A 962 41.92 14.03 -22.26
CA HIS A 962 43.12 14.01 -21.43
C HIS A 962 43.80 12.64 -21.45
N SER A 963 45.12 12.61 -21.66
CA SER A 963 45.91 11.37 -21.63
C SER A 963 46.42 11.10 -20.21
N MET A 964 46.20 9.88 -19.72
CA MET A 964 46.69 9.39 -18.44
C MET A 964 47.84 8.39 -18.70
N PRO A 965 49.05 8.61 -18.14
CA PRO A 965 50.19 7.72 -18.33
C PRO A 965 49.94 6.25 -17.97
N ALA A 966 50.76 5.37 -18.53
CA ALA A 966 50.84 3.98 -18.08
C ALA A 966 51.52 3.87 -16.68
N ASP A 967 51.49 2.65 -16.13
CA ASP A 967 52.11 2.27 -14.85
C ASP A 967 51.54 3.01 -13.62
N ARG A 968 50.29 3.46 -13.73
CA ARG A 968 49.46 4.03 -12.66
C ARG A 968 48.59 2.97 -11.95
N GLY A 969 48.07 3.32 -10.78
CA GLY A 969 47.16 2.51 -9.96
C GLY A 969 45.84 3.22 -9.63
N VAL A 970 45.48 3.25 -8.35
CA VAL A 970 44.19 3.78 -7.84
C VAL A 970 43.93 5.24 -8.27
N GLU A 971 44.99 6.00 -8.48
CA GLU A 971 44.98 7.39 -8.91
C GLU A 971 44.49 7.62 -10.35
N ASP A 972 44.33 6.58 -11.17
CA ASP A 972 43.59 6.70 -12.45
C ASP A 972 42.10 6.93 -12.21
N GLY A 973 41.48 6.16 -11.31
CA GLY A 973 40.07 6.36 -10.93
C GLY A 973 39.86 7.72 -10.28
N GLU A 974 40.76 8.14 -9.37
CA GLU A 974 40.70 9.47 -8.76
C GLU A 974 40.88 10.60 -9.78
N ALA A 975 41.80 10.47 -10.74
CA ALA A 975 41.98 11.45 -11.80
C ALA A 975 40.75 11.58 -12.72
N VAL A 976 40.03 10.48 -12.99
CA VAL A 976 38.73 10.56 -13.67
C VAL A 976 37.71 11.32 -12.83
N LEU A 977 37.61 11.05 -11.52
CA LEU A 977 36.71 11.78 -10.63
C LEU A 977 37.06 13.29 -10.60
N ASP A 978 38.35 13.65 -10.59
CA ASP A 978 38.82 15.03 -10.71
C ASP A 978 38.29 15.67 -12.02
N MET A 979 38.57 15.04 -13.17
CA MET A 979 38.15 15.53 -14.49
C MET A 979 36.64 15.74 -14.60
N VAL A 980 35.82 14.75 -14.21
CA VAL A 980 34.35 14.87 -14.32
C VAL A 980 33.79 15.88 -13.33
N SER A 981 34.41 16.08 -12.16
CA SER A 981 33.95 17.04 -11.16
C SER A 981 34.07 18.50 -11.59
N VAL A 982 34.99 18.83 -12.50
CA VAL A 982 35.21 20.19 -13.03
C VAL A 982 34.69 20.39 -14.46
N HIS A 983 34.07 19.38 -15.05
CA HIS A 983 33.61 19.44 -16.44
C HIS A 983 32.39 20.38 -16.60
N PRO A 984 32.34 21.26 -17.64
CA PRO A 984 31.23 22.20 -17.80
C PRO A 984 29.84 21.57 -17.97
N SER A 985 29.74 20.34 -18.50
CA SER A 985 28.45 19.63 -18.56
C SER A 985 27.97 19.20 -17.17
N THR A 986 28.89 18.78 -16.29
CA THR A 986 28.59 18.45 -14.90
C THR A 986 28.03 19.65 -14.15
N ALA A 987 28.68 20.81 -14.26
CA ALA A 987 28.20 22.05 -13.66
C ALA A 987 26.76 22.39 -14.10
N ARG A 988 26.45 22.24 -15.40
CA ARG A 988 25.08 22.45 -15.93
C ARG A 988 24.09 21.40 -15.41
N PHE A 989 24.46 20.12 -15.42
CA PHE A 989 23.60 19.01 -15.02
C PHE A 989 23.21 19.07 -13.54
N ILE A 990 24.20 19.23 -12.64
CA ILE A 990 23.97 19.38 -11.20
C ILE A 990 23.13 20.63 -10.93
N CYS A 991 23.44 21.77 -11.56
CA CYS A 991 22.65 22.98 -11.39
C CYS A 991 21.19 22.84 -11.85
N ARG A 992 20.92 22.17 -12.97
CA ARG A 992 19.53 21.89 -13.39
C ARG A 992 18.82 20.98 -12.38
N LYS A 993 19.47 19.94 -11.83
CA LYS A 993 18.86 19.09 -10.77
C LYS A 993 18.57 19.88 -9.48
N LEU A 994 19.46 20.78 -9.05
CA LEU A 994 19.25 21.64 -7.87
C LEU A 994 18.15 22.70 -8.09
N ILE A 995 18.08 23.32 -9.27
CA ILE A 995 17.01 24.26 -9.62
C ILE A 995 15.66 23.52 -9.71
N ASN A 996 15.66 22.29 -10.21
CA ASN A 996 14.48 21.42 -10.21
C ASN A 996 13.97 21.10 -8.80
N MET A 997 14.87 20.96 -7.82
CA MET A 997 14.52 20.76 -6.42
C MET A 997 13.93 22.05 -5.81
N PHE A 998 14.69 23.15 -5.82
CA PHE A 998 14.37 24.33 -5.03
C PHE A 998 13.40 25.32 -5.71
N VAL A 999 13.38 25.41 -7.04
CA VAL A 999 12.63 26.46 -7.75
C VAL A 999 11.39 25.87 -8.45
N SER A 1000 11.60 25.08 -9.51
CA SER A 1000 10.60 24.79 -10.56
C SER A 1000 10.85 23.43 -11.21
N ASP A 1001 9.82 22.63 -11.49
CA ASP A 1001 9.98 21.34 -12.19
C ASP A 1001 10.56 21.46 -13.61
N ILE A 1002 10.45 22.66 -14.20
CA ILE A 1002 11.15 23.05 -15.43
C ILE A 1002 12.26 24.03 -15.03
N PRO A 1003 13.56 23.72 -15.25
CA PRO A 1003 14.65 24.56 -14.76
C PRO A 1003 14.75 25.86 -15.54
N VAL A 1004 14.89 26.98 -14.82
CA VAL A 1004 15.11 28.29 -15.44
C VAL A 1004 16.54 28.38 -15.96
N GLU A 1005 16.72 28.27 -17.28
CA GLU A 1005 18.04 28.12 -17.90
C GLU A 1005 18.98 29.32 -17.65
N SER A 1006 18.44 30.53 -17.54
CA SER A 1006 19.23 31.72 -17.16
C SER A 1006 19.78 31.65 -15.73
N LEU A 1007 19.11 30.94 -14.81
CA LEU A 1007 19.63 30.63 -13.48
C LEU A 1007 20.60 29.45 -13.53
N ALA A 1008 20.33 28.44 -14.36
CA ALA A 1008 21.20 27.28 -14.53
C ALA A 1008 22.60 27.67 -15.04
N LEU A 1009 22.69 28.64 -15.97
CA LEU A 1009 23.95 29.18 -16.45
C LEU A 1009 24.72 29.96 -15.36
N ARG A 1010 24.04 30.78 -14.54
CA ARG A 1010 24.68 31.50 -13.41
C ARG A 1010 25.17 30.54 -12.34
N CYS A 1011 24.34 29.55 -11.99
CA CYS A 1011 24.68 28.47 -11.08
C CYS A 1011 25.92 27.68 -11.57
N ALA A 1012 25.96 27.29 -12.85
CA ALA A 1012 27.07 26.54 -13.42
C ALA A 1012 28.38 27.35 -13.43
N ALA A 1013 28.31 28.67 -13.63
CA ALA A 1013 29.47 29.55 -13.51
C ALA A 1013 30.02 29.59 -12.07
N VAL A 1014 29.15 29.72 -11.06
CA VAL A 1014 29.55 29.68 -9.63
C VAL A 1014 30.14 28.33 -9.25
N PHE A 1015 29.55 27.23 -9.74
CA PHE A 1015 30.03 25.87 -9.52
C PHE A 1015 31.46 25.67 -10.03
N LEU A 1016 31.76 26.12 -11.26
CA LEU A 1016 33.10 26.00 -11.86
C LEU A 1016 34.12 26.93 -11.20
N ALA A 1017 33.74 28.18 -10.94
CA ALA A 1017 34.59 29.17 -10.27
C ALA A 1017 35.04 28.73 -8.87
N ASN A 1018 34.18 27.99 -8.15
CA ASN A 1018 34.44 27.46 -6.81
C ASN A 1018 34.83 25.97 -6.79
N SER A 1019 35.30 25.40 -7.90
CA SER A 1019 35.61 23.95 -7.98
C SER A 1019 36.63 23.45 -6.95
N GLN A 1020 37.49 24.33 -6.42
CA GLN A 1020 38.46 24.01 -5.36
C GLN A 1020 38.00 24.43 -3.94
N SER A 1021 36.85 25.10 -3.82
CA SER A 1021 36.34 25.62 -2.55
C SER A 1021 35.70 24.48 -1.74
N ALA A 1022 35.98 24.43 -0.43
CA ALA A 1022 35.46 23.36 0.45
C ALA A 1022 33.94 23.41 0.63
N ASP A 1023 33.33 24.56 0.33
CA ASP A 1023 31.92 24.93 0.46
C ASP A 1023 31.25 25.22 -0.91
N GLN A 1024 31.83 24.72 -2.01
CA GLN A 1024 31.36 24.92 -3.39
C GLN A 1024 29.83 24.77 -3.53
N ILE A 1025 29.26 23.71 -2.96
CA ILE A 1025 27.82 23.42 -3.01
C ILE A 1025 27.02 24.41 -2.16
N ALA A 1026 27.52 24.86 -1.00
CA ALA A 1026 26.88 25.94 -0.24
C ALA A 1026 26.81 27.24 -1.06
N GLN A 1027 27.89 27.62 -1.76
CA GLN A 1027 27.88 28.81 -2.62
C GLN A 1027 26.94 28.67 -3.83
N VAL A 1028 26.87 27.47 -4.42
CA VAL A 1028 25.97 27.13 -5.53
C VAL A 1028 24.49 27.16 -5.08
N VAL A 1029 24.17 26.50 -3.97
CA VAL A 1029 22.81 26.48 -3.40
C VAL A 1029 22.43 27.89 -2.93
N GLY A 1030 23.33 28.63 -2.29
CA GLY A 1030 23.12 30.03 -1.92
C GLY A 1030 22.83 30.95 -3.11
N THR A 1031 23.48 30.71 -4.26
CA THR A 1031 23.18 31.42 -5.53
C THR A 1031 21.78 31.12 -6.05
N ILE A 1032 21.27 29.90 -5.84
CA ILE A 1032 19.88 29.53 -6.17
C ILE A 1032 18.91 30.18 -5.17
N LEU A 1033 19.14 30.01 -3.86
CA LEU A 1033 18.24 30.45 -2.79
C LEU A 1033 18.16 31.98 -2.65
N SER A 1034 19.19 32.73 -3.04
CA SER A 1034 19.16 34.20 -3.09
C SER A 1034 18.64 34.77 -4.42
N SER A 1035 18.30 33.92 -5.40
CA SER A 1035 17.88 34.39 -6.72
C SER A 1035 16.49 35.03 -6.73
N SER A 1036 16.30 35.98 -7.65
CA SER A 1036 15.01 36.57 -8.00
C SER A 1036 13.98 35.53 -8.42
N GLU A 1037 14.44 34.44 -9.05
CA GLU A 1037 13.64 33.31 -9.50
C GLU A 1037 13.14 32.49 -8.30
N PHE A 1038 14.00 32.14 -7.34
CA PHE A 1038 13.58 31.45 -6.11
C PHE A 1038 12.67 32.32 -5.23
N MET A 1039 13.04 33.58 -4.98
CA MET A 1039 12.22 34.48 -4.16
C MET A 1039 10.98 34.99 -4.90
N GLY A 1040 10.87 34.80 -6.22
CA GLY A 1040 9.82 35.35 -7.08
C GLY A 1040 8.44 34.75 -6.83
N ARG A 1041 7.39 35.60 -6.92
CA ARG A 1041 5.98 35.18 -6.73
C ARG A 1041 5.54 34.06 -7.70
N GLU A 1042 6.12 34.02 -8.89
CA GLU A 1042 5.84 33.04 -9.95
C GLU A 1042 6.02 31.58 -9.49
N TYR A 1043 7.06 31.29 -8.70
CA TYR A 1043 7.49 29.93 -8.35
C TYR A 1043 6.92 29.44 -7.00
N ARG A 1044 6.25 30.33 -6.25
CA ARG A 1044 5.65 29.99 -4.95
C ARG A 1044 4.45 29.06 -5.12
N ASN A 1045 4.38 28.06 -4.25
CA ASN A 1045 3.34 27.02 -4.25
C ASN A 1045 3.17 26.22 -5.57
N LYS A 1046 4.12 26.28 -6.51
CA LYS A 1046 4.04 25.56 -7.80
C LYS A 1046 4.39 24.07 -7.77
N LYS A 1047 5.25 23.62 -6.84
CA LYS A 1047 5.60 22.19 -6.69
C LYS A 1047 4.76 21.53 -5.59
N ILE A 1048 4.35 20.29 -5.84
CA ILE A 1048 3.72 19.37 -4.88
C ILE A 1048 4.80 18.79 -3.94
N LYS A 1049 4.41 18.37 -2.72
CA LYS A 1049 5.28 17.63 -1.78
C LYS A 1049 5.29 16.13 -2.11
N GLY A 1050 6.46 15.49 -2.05
CA GLY A 1050 6.57 14.03 -2.02
C GLY A 1050 6.05 13.42 -0.69
N PRO A 1051 5.85 12.09 -0.62
CA PRO A 1051 5.29 11.45 0.57
C PRO A 1051 6.08 11.70 1.86
N ILE A 1052 7.41 11.60 1.80
CA ILE A 1052 8.31 11.85 2.96
C ILE A 1052 8.19 13.30 3.42
N GLU A 1053 8.27 14.27 2.50
CA GLU A 1053 8.06 15.70 2.82
C GLU A 1053 6.67 15.97 3.40
N PHE A 1054 5.65 15.22 3.00
CA PHE A 1054 4.29 15.36 3.54
C PHE A 1054 4.20 14.83 4.99
N VAL A 1055 4.64 13.60 5.25
CA VAL A 1055 4.52 12.98 6.58
C VAL A 1055 5.45 13.63 7.61
N VAL A 1056 6.75 13.78 7.30
CA VAL A 1056 7.70 14.52 8.15
C VAL A 1056 7.23 15.97 8.33
N GLY A 1057 6.67 16.55 7.27
CA GLY A 1057 6.08 17.87 7.29
C GLY A 1057 4.93 18.01 8.28
N ALA A 1058 4.01 17.06 8.33
CA ALA A 1058 2.88 17.07 9.26
C ALA A 1058 3.36 16.99 10.72
N VAL A 1059 4.30 16.09 11.03
CA VAL A 1059 4.87 15.94 12.39
C VAL A 1059 5.57 17.22 12.83
N ARG A 1060 6.39 17.83 11.98
CA ARG A 1060 7.07 19.11 12.26
C ARG A 1060 6.09 20.27 12.42
N ASN A 1061 5.10 20.40 11.53
CA ASN A 1061 4.10 21.47 11.58
C ASN A 1061 3.26 21.41 12.87
N LEU A 1062 2.94 20.20 13.37
CA LEU A 1062 2.18 19.98 14.61
C LEU A 1062 3.05 19.95 15.87
N ASN A 1063 4.36 20.18 15.74
CA ASN A 1063 5.33 20.15 16.83
C ASN A 1063 5.33 18.82 17.62
N GLY A 1064 5.05 17.72 16.92
CA GLY A 1064 4.82 16.40 17.50
C GLY A 1064 6.06 15.80 18.17
N ASP A 1065 5.83 15.05 19.23
CA ASP A 1065 6.87 14.30 19.94
C ASP A 1065 6.72 12.80 19.69
N LEU A 1066 7.83 12.09 19.47
CA LEU A 1066 7.82 10.67 19.08
C LEU A 1066 7.72 9.73 20.30
N ALA A 1067 6.80 10.03 21.21
CA ALA A 1067 6.51 9.24 22.41
C ALA A 1067 5.62 8.00 22.14
N GLY A 1068 5.57 7.55 20.88
CA GLY A 1068 4.88 6.35 20.41
C GLY A 1068 5.53 5.86 19.11
N ASP A 1069 5.50 4.55 18.86
CA ASP A 1069 6.42 3.87 17.93
C ASP A 1069 6.19 4.16 16.43
N ASP A 1070 5.00 4.66 16.06
CA ASP A 1070 4.42 4.49 14.72
C ASP A 1070 4.58 5.69 13.76
N VAL A 1071 5.78 6.30 13.67
CA VAL A 1071 6.11 7.21 12.54
C VAL A 1071 7.20 6.63 11.64
N PRO A 1072 8.40 6.23 12.11
CA PRO A 1072 9.39 5.57 11.25
C PRO A 1072 8.93 4.20 10.73
N ILE A 1073 8.02 3.54 11.46
CA ILE A 1073 7.43 2.24 11.09
C ILE A 1073 6.36 2.41 10.01
N GLU A 1074 5.45 3.38 10.14
CA GLU A 1074 4.38 3.60 9.17
C GLU A 1074 4.88 4.24 7.86
N ILE A 1075 6.01 4.97 7.88
CA ILE A 1075 6.69 5.45 6.66
C ILE A 1075 7.31 4.30 5.84
N GLN A 1076 7.44 3.08 6.40
CA GLN A 1076 7.89 1.89 5.68
C GLN A 1076 6.77 1.04 5.06
N ARG A 1077 5.49 1.44 5.19
CA ARG A 1077 4.33 0.72 4.62
C ARG A 1077 3.81 1.35 3.32
#